data_AF-A0A7V6YSQ6-F1
#
_entry.id   AF-A0A7V6YSQ6-F1
#
_cell.length_a   1.000
_cell.length_b   1.000
_cell.length_c   1.000
_cell.angle_alpha   90.00
_cell.angle_beta   90.00
_cell.angle_gamma   90.00
#
_symmetry.space_group_name_H-M   'P 1'
#
loop_
_entity.id
_entity.type
_entity.pdbx_description
1 polymer ?
#
loop_
_entity_poly.entity_id
_entity_poly.type
_entity_poly.pdbx_seq_one_letter_code
_entity_poly.pdbx_strand_id
1 'polypeptide(L)'
;MMRKKFAVSLLIAILISFTSLSSLNVSYADNKAGLDYKLEPSSKSYLIDKKTDVATANLNASIFPKGVTGKLDPKRETPIDVVFIFDKSGSMQLDMKCYDQYKNQSKCMDTNKLKAAKDGAKNAIDKFKEAAIAGDRFAFVPFDASVGNVTNFNSNTSTTEVKKHLESMKTSIDKITANGGTNYYQAFLKANTMFGSSSKPKYIIFLTDGRPEGGSFSKIKISGEFSKKVNNTWSKEKYPVNGDVTLTVSGNQTVFTHKNVTYLYANYNNLSYSYAYAEAANLAAKDVKLMSIGFGSDGDVDMNFLNELSSLSGSYAQKGEKADISKIFENLTNKINKQALRNIKVKLKIKDSSFPGNVALQDGAVIDEQNPSYAVINFNDVQFEDNQTPTAPAPKLMSLSFEKEGTYNFNDVILTYVDLTGTTQTIKGNPFTISIVKNKNVGMKFNNEDGYDIDVSSLPAPMLDLYEKLEADPEVENSEVPKREDLTWSSEDESVAKVNSEGVVTPFSLGETQITVKATDSEGNEIQADTTVKVNLVVEKIELKKNNYLYTEKIDMFKEELVITPELSISFKLPREAILWGINVTEDKKVEWRITGNLFRFDNGKIIKQDKSQGGFEFVRAQLNPDYEFYKNPSGNNKAEALMKVNGNGGEKYQLKEQW
;
A
#
# COMPACT_ATOMS: atom_id res chain seq x y z
N MET A 1 -18.92 -51.03 -39.40
CA MET A 1 -19.06 -51.50 -38.00
C MET A 1 -19.27 -50.27 -37.11
N MET A 2 -20.49 -49.74 -36.99
CA MET A 2 -21.46 -50.01 -35.92
C MET A 2 -20.97 -49.83 -34.47
N ARG A 3 -21.55 -48.80 -33.82
CA ARG A 3 -22.07 -48.72 -32.42
C ARG A 3 -21.00 -48.54 -31.31
N LYS A 4 -21.12 -47.63 -30.32
CA LYS A 4 -22.27 -46.95 -29.68
C LYS A 4 -21.79 -45.73 -28.83
N LYS A 5 -22.58 -44.64 -28.85
CA LYS A 5 -23.10 -43.71 -27.78
C LYS A 5 -22.23 -43.43 -26.52
N PHE A 6 -22.03 -42.21 -26.01
CA PHE A 6 -23.01 -41.29 -25.37
C PHE A 6 -22.34 -39.92 -25.03
N ALA A 7 -23.13 -38.85 -24.97
CA ALA A 7 -22.77 -37.55 -24.39
C ALA A 7 -23.06 -37.50 -22.88
N VAL A 8 -22.40 -36.63 -22.10
CA VAL A 8 -22.91 -35.89 -20.89
C VAL A 8 -21.86 -34.87 -20.40
N SER A 9 -22.32 -33.64 -20.10
CA SER A 9 -21.64 -32.53 -19.41
C SER A 9 -21.45 -32.77 -17.90
N LEU A 10 -20.40 -32.23 -17.23
CA LEU A 10 -20.55 -31.46 -15.96
C LEU A 10 -19.25 -30.86 -15.35
N LEU A 11 -19.44 -29.64 -14.82
CA LEU A 11 -18.86 -28.87 -13.69
C LEU A 11 -17.54 -29.24 -12.97
N ILE A 12 -16.77 -28.17 -12.73
CA ILE A 12 -16.25 -27.63 -11.44
C ILE A 12 -15.98 -28.63 -10.30
N ALA A 13 -14.71 -28.70 -9.88
CA ALA A 13 -14.32 -29.11 -8.53
C ALA A 13 -13.12 -28.27 -8.05
N ILE A 14 -13.40 -27.21 -7.26
CA ILE A 14 -12.42 -26.61 -6.34
C ILE A 14 -12.54 -27.41 -5.04
N LEU A 15 -11.42 -27.97 -4.60
CA LEU A 15 -11.33 -28.84 -3.45
C LEU A 15 -11.59 -28.04 -2.17
N ILE A 16 -12.66 -28.41 -1.48
CA ILE A 16 -13.01 -27.97 -0.14
C ILE A 16 -12.34 -28.91 0.86
N SER A 17 -11.45 -28.40 1.71
CA SER A 17 -11.01 -29.07 2.95
C SER A 17 -11.76 -28.48 4.15
N PHE A 18 -13.03 -28.88 4.31
CA PHE A 18 -13.77 -28.71 5.55
C PHE A 18 -13.56 -29.97 6.42
N THR A 19 -12.77 -29.85 7.48
CA THR A 19 -12.82 -30.73 8.66
C THR A 19 -12.66 -29.79 9.86
N SER A 20 -13.51 -29.69 10.88
CA SER A 20 -14.60 -30.50 11.39
C SER A 20 -15.75 -29.57 11.78
N LEU A 21 -16.93 -29.74 11.19
CA LEU A 21 -18.15 -29.19 11.75
C LEU A 21 -18.55 -30.10 12.91
N SER A 22 -18.21 -29.72 14.14
CA SER A 22 -19.06 -30.09 15.27
C SER A 22 -20.47 -29.58 14.93
N SER A 23 -21.40 -30.50 14.71
CA SER A 23 -22.80 -30.19 14.46
C SER A 23 -23.34 -29.35 15.61
N LEU A 24 -23.39 -28.03 15.42
CA LEU A 24 -24.33 -27.21 16.15
C LEU A 24 -25.71 -27.75 15.78
N ASN A 25 -26.34 -28.43 16.73
CA ASN A 25 -27.77 -28.67 16.69
C ASN A 25 -28.44 -27.29 16.63
N VAL A 26 -28.72 -26.80 15.42
CA VAL A 26 -29.55 -25.62 15.21
C VAL A 26 -30.96 -26.06 15.55
N SER A 27 -31.36 -25.84 16.81
CA SER A 27 -32.76 -25.88 17.18
C SER A 27 -33.49 -24.82 16.36
N TYR A 28 -34.46 -25.25 15.56
CA TYR A 28 -35.39 -24.35 14.90
C TYR A 28 -36.14 -23.52 15.95
N ALA A 29 -36.32 -22.23 15.64
CA ALA A 29 -37.16 -21.23 16.30
C ALA A 29 -36.64 -20.58 17.60
N ASP A 30 -35.71 -19.63 17.44
CA ASP A 30 -35.81 -18.39 18.22
C ASP A 30 -36.34 -17.31 17.25
N ASN A 31 -37.62 -16.93 17.37
CA ASN A 31 -38.27 -15.95 16.50
C ASN A 31 -37.80 -14.51 16.75
N LYS A 32 -36.71 -14.33 17.52
CA LYS A 32 -36.20 -13.02 17.92
C LYS A 32 -35.04 -12.60 17.02
N ALA A 33 -35.16 -11.41 16.42
CA ALA A 33 -34.08 -10.79 15.66
C ALA A 33 -32.83 -10.62 16.53
N GLY A 34 -31.68 -11.04 16.01
CA GLY A 34 -30.41 -10.92 16.72
C GLY A 34 -29.20 -11.14 15.83
N LEU A 35 -28.01 -11.10 16.42
CA LEU A 35 -26.75 -11.33 15.74
C LEU A 35 -25.90 -12.33 16.50
N ASP A 36 -25.01 -12.99 15.78
CA ASP A 36 -23.84 -13.69 16.28
C ASP A 36 -22.62 -13.23 15.49
N TYR A 37 -21.43 -13.65 15.90
CA TYR A 37 -20.21 -13.23 15.24
C TYR A 37 -19.07 -14.22 15.38
N LYS A 38 -18.05 -14.02 14.55
CA LYS A 38 -16.77 -14.71 14.64
C LYS A 38 -15.66 -13.68 14.45
N LEU A 39 -14.65 -13.75 15.30
CA LEU A 39 -13.39 -13.02 15.14
C LEU A 39 -12.27 -14.04 15.27
N GLU A 40 -11.43 -14.17 14.25
CA GLU A 40 -10.34 -15.14 14.22
C GLU A 40 -9.11 -14.58 13.49
N PRO A 41 -7.89 -14.95 13.92
CA PRO A 41 -6.69 -14.57 13.18
C PRO A 41 -6.60 -15.37 11.88
N SER A 42 -6.06 -14.75 10.83
CA SER A 42 -5.86 -15.39 9.52
C SER A 42 -4.82 -16.53 9.57
N SER A 43 -3.92 -16.49 10.56
CA SER A 43 -2.93 -17.52 10.88
C SER A 43 -2.78 -17.63 12.40
N LYS A 44 -2.33 -18.77 12.91
CA LYS A 44 -2.01 -18.93 14.34
C LYS A 44 -0.65 -18.35 14.72
N SER A 45 0.23 -18.15 13.73
CA SER A 45 1.62 -17.72 13.92
C SER A 45 2.01 -16.65 12.91
N TYR A 46 2.81 -15.68 13.35
CA TYR A 46 3.33 -14.57 12.53
C TYR A 46 4.79 -14.27 12.87
N LEU A 47 5.57 -13.97 11.84
CA LEU A 47 6.99 -13.63 11.96
C LEU A 47 7.17 -12.12 12.17
N ILE A 48 8.12 -11.75 13.02
CA ILE A 48 8.61 -10.37 13.13
C ILE A 48 9.34 -10.00 11.84
N ASP A 49 8.99 -8.89 11.21
CA ASP A 49 9.67 -8.43 10.01
C ASP A 49 11.08 -7.90 10.33
N LYS A 50 12.12 -8.38 9.62
CA LYS A 50 13.54 -8.04 9.87
C LYS A 50 13.85 -6.54 9.71
N LYS A 51 13.06 -5.81 8.91
CA LYS A 51 13.31 -4.38 8.61
C LYS A 51 12.63 -3.46 9.61
N THR A 52 11.44 -3.84 10.07
CA THR A 52 10.59 -3.02 10.93
C THR A 52 10.61 -3.45 12.39
N ASP A 53 11.14 -4.64 12.70
CA ASP A 53 11.14 -5.26 14.03
C ASP A 53 9.72 -5.42 14.63
N VAL A 54 8.73 -5.62 13.75
CA VAL A 54 7.31 -5.76 14.11
C VAL A 54 6.68 -6.91 13.33
N ALA A 55 5.86 -7.73 13.98
CA ALA A 55 4.99 -8.69 13.30
C ALA A 55 3.62 -8.06 13.04
N THR A 56 3.04 -8.29 11.85
CA THR A 56 1.67 -7.85 11.52
C THR A 56 0.73 -9.04 11.40
N ALA A 57 -0.27 -9.11 12.28
CA ALA A 57 -1.33 -10.12 12.22
C ALA A 57 -2.63 -9.54 11.66
N ASN A 58 -3.25 -10.29 10.76
CA ASN A 58 -4.56 -9.97 10.19
C ASN A 58 -5.64 -10.81 10.88
N LEU A 59 -6.75 -10.19 11.27
CA LEU A 59 -7.89 -10.86 11.89
C LEU A 59 -9.15 -10.65 11.04
N ASN A 60 -9.89 -11.73 10.82
CA ASN A 60 -11.15 -11.74 10.08
C ASN A 60 -12.33 -11.68 11.06
N ALA A 61 -13.22 -10.72 10.84
CA ALA A 61 -14.43 -10.51 11.61
C ALA A 61 -15.67 -10.69 10.73
N SER A 62 -16.60 -11.52 11.17
CA SER A 62 -17.86 -11.80 10.46
C SER A 62 -19.05 -11.68 11.40
N ILE A 63 -20.18 -11.18 10.89
CA ILE A 63 -21.45 -11.08 11.61
C ILE A 63 -22.46 -12.02 10.97
N PHE A 64 -23.20 -12.76 11.80
CA PHE A 64 -24.21 -13.72 11.38
C PHE A 64 -25.57 -13.31 11.96
N PRO A 65 -26.43 -12.68 11.15
CA PRO A 65 -27.80 -12.39 11.55
C PRO A 65 -28.61 -13.65 11.88
N LYS A 66 -29.48 -13.53 12.89
CA LYS A 66 -30.35 -14.61 13.37
C LYS A 66 -31.80 -14.11 13.53
N GLY A 67 -32.72 -15.07 13.49
CA GLY A 67 -34.15 -14.85 13.63
C GLY A 67 -34.83 -14.46 12.32
N VAL A 68 -36.11 -14.81 12.21
CA VAL A 68 -37.02 -14.28 11.19
C VAL A 68 -38.05 -13.44 11.92
N THR A 69 -38.17 -12.19 11.52
CA THR A 69 -39.20 -11.31 12.07
C THR A 69 -40.52 -11.59 11.37
N GLY A 70 -41.61 -11.53 12.14
CA GLY A 70 -42.97 -11.49 11.57
C GLY A 70 -43.21 -10.19 10.81
N LYS A 71 -44.46 -9.74 10.76
CA LYS A 71 -44.80 -8.44 10.16
C LYS A 71 -44.17 -7.29 10.96
N LEU A 72 -43.28 -6.55 10.34
CA LEU A 72 -42.62 -5.37 10.89
C LEU A 72 -43.25 -4.08 10.34
N ASP A 73 -43.06 -2.96 11.06
CA ASP A 73 -43.27 -1.66 10.45
C ASP A 73 -42.10 -1.41 9.46
N PRO A 74 -42.36 -1.05 8.20
CA PRO A 74 -41.29 -0.74 7.26
C PRO A 74 -40.43 0.47 7.70
N LYS A 75 -40.90 1.29 8.65
CA LYS A 75 -40.21 2.45 9.18
C LYS A 75 -39.54 2.15 10.52
N ARG A 76 -38.43 2.84 10.78
CA ARG A 76 -37.76 2.82 12.09
C ARG A 76 -38.69 3.32 13.20
N GLU A 77 -38.53 2.75 14.39
CA GLU A 77 -39.25 3.15 15.60
C GLU A 77 -38.43 4.11 16.48
N THR A 78 -37.11 4.16 16.29
CA THR A 78 -36.19 4.93 17.15
C THR A 78 -35.72 6.23 16.49
N PRO A 79 -35.70 7.37 17.21
CA PRO A 79 -35.24 8.65 16.67
C PRO A 79 -33.74 8.63 16.33
N ILE A 80 -33.35 9.44 15.35
CA ILE A 80 -31.97 9.49 14.82
C ILE A 80 -31.40 10.91 14.86
N ASP A 81 -30.07 10.99 14.79
CA ASP A 81 -29.36 12.24 14.53
C ASP A 81 -28.66 12.17 13.17
N VAL A 82 -28.93 13.12 12.28
CA VAL A 82 -28.34 13.16 10.93
C VAL A 82 -27.71 14.52 10.66
N VAL A 83 -26.44 14.52 10.28
CA VAL A 83 -25.71 15.70 9.80
C VAL A 83 -25.47 15.56 8.30
N PHE A 84 -25.97 16.50 7.51
CA PHE A 84 -25.59 16.63 6.12
C PHE A 84 -24.33 17.49 6.03
N ILE A 85 -23.24 16.91 5.55
CA ILE A 85 -22.02 17.66 5.23
C ILE A 85 -21.96 17.81 3.72
N PHE A 86 -21.91 19.06 3.25
CA PHE A 86 -22.10 19.38 1.83
C PHE A 86 -20.95 20.23 1.33
N ASP A 87 -20.20 19.66 0.39
CA ASP A 87 -19.12 20.36 -0.29
C ASP A 87 -19.66 21.49 -1.17
N LYS A 88 -19.11 22.68 -0.96
CA LYS A 88 -19.36 23.88 -1.76
C LYS A 88 -18.07 24.48 -2.29
N SER A 89 -17.04 23.66 -2.48
CA SER A 89 -15.78 24.04 -3.11
C SER A 89 -15.99 24.54 -4.54
N GLY A 90 -14.96 25.18 -5.10
CA GLY A 90 -15.00 25.70 -6.46
C GLY A 90 -15.18 24.61 -7.53
N SER A 91 -14.75 23.37 -7.27
CA SER A 91 -14.95 22.24 -8.20
C SER A 91 -16.42 21.92 -8.43
N MET A 92 -17.31 22.22 -7.46
CA MET A 92 -18.74 21.92 -7.55
C MET A 92 -19.48 22.66 -8.67
N GLN A 93 -18.82 23.59 -9.37
CA GLN A 93 -19.34 24.29 -10.54
C GLN A 93 -18.42 24.18 -11.77
N LEU A 94 -17.47 23.25 -11.76
CA LEU A 94 -16.48 23.09 -12.81
C LEU A 94 -16.44 21.63 -13.30
N ASP A 95 -16.23 21.48 -14.61
CA ASP A 95 -15.77 20.24 -15.21
C ASP A 95 -14.25 20.15 -15.04
N MET A 96 -13.80 19.27 -14.14
CA MET A 96 -12.38 19.12 -13.82
C MET A 96 -11.57 18.53 -14.98
N LYS A 97 -12.16 17.66 -15.80
CA LYS A 97 -11.48 17.14 -17.01
C LYS A 97 -11.22 18.26 -18.01
N CYS A 98 -12.22 19.12 -18.23
CA CYS A 98 -12.05 20.33 -19.02
C CYS A 98 -11.01 21.27 -18.40
N TYR A 99 -11.09 21.51 -17.09
CA TYR A 99 -10.20 22.44 -16.41
C TYR A 99 -8.75 21.97 -16.45
N ASP A 100 -8.50 20.67 -16.30
CA ASP A 100 -7.15 20.13 -16.40
C ASP A 100 -6.54 20.25 -17.79
N GLN A 101 -7.37 20.15 -18.83
CA GLN A 101 -6.92 20.34 -20.20
C GLN A 101 -6.66 21.81 -20.55
N TYR A 102 -7.53 22.72 -20.14
CA TYR A 102 -7.53 24.10 -20.64
C TYR A 102 -7.07 25.16 -19.63
N LYS A 103 -7.01 24.81 -18.35
CA LYS A 103 -6.68 25.70 -17.21
C LYS A 103 -7.45 27.02 -17.25
N ASN A 104 -8.70 26.99 -17.71
CA ASN A 104 -9.57 28.16 -17.87
C ASN A 104 -10.93 27.89 -17.21
N GLN A 105 -11.20 28.57 -16.09
CA GLN A 105 -12.43 28.37 -15.30
C GLN A 105 -13.68 28.71 -16.11
N SER A 106 -13.72 29.89 -16.75
CA SER A 106 -14.89 30.35 -17.50
C SER A 106 -15.28 29.40 -18.64
N LYS A 107 -14.29 28.76 -19.29
CA LYS A 107 -14.52 27.77 -20.34
C LYS A 107 -15.11 26.46 -19.81
N CYS A 108 -14.77 26.10 -18.58
CA CYS A 108 -15.03 24.79 -18.00
C CYS A 108 -16.12 24.82 -16.91
N MET A 109 -16.96 25.85 -16.90
CA MET A 109 -18.08 25.95 -15.97
C MET A 109 -19.12 24.85 -16.23
N ASP A 110 -19.46 24.10 -15.19
CA ASP A 110 -20.57 23.14 -15.14
C ASP A 110 -21.54 23.55 -14.02
N THR A 111 -22.38 24.56 -14.32
CA THR A 111 -23.36 25.10 -13.36
C THR A 111 -24.45 24.09 -12.97
N ASN A 112 -24.60 22.99 -13.72
CA ASN A 112 -25.56 21.93 -13.43
C ASN A 112 -25.07 20.97 -12.34
N LYS A 113 -23.76 20.89 -12.07
CA LYS A 113 -23.17 20.01 -11.05
C LYS A 113 -23.68 20.38 -9.65
N LEU A 114 -23.42 21.60 -9.18
CA LEU A 114 -23.94 22.09 -7.90
C LEU A 114 -25.47 22.02 -7.83
N LYS A 115 -26.17 22.32 -8.94
CA LYS A 115 -27.64 22.22 -8.99
C LYS A 115 -28.11 20.80 -8.72
N ALA A 116 -27.55 19.80 -9.40
CA ALA A 116 -27.91 18.40 -9.21
C ALA A 116 -27.60 17.92 -7.77
N ALA A 117 -26.45 18.32 -7.22
CA ALA A 117 -26.11 18.05 -5.82
C ALA A 117 -27.12 18.64 -4.83
N LYS A 118 -27.52 19.90 -5.01
CA LYS A 118 -28.56 20.56 -4.21
C LYS A 118 -29.91 19.83 -4.33
N ASP A 119 -30.30 19.48 -5.54
CA ASP A 119 -31.58 18.79 -5.79
C ASP A 119 -31.61 17.41 -5.16
N GLY A 120 -30.50 16.66 -5.22
CA GLY A 120 -30.34 15.38 -4.52
C GLY A 120 -30.42 15.51 -3.01
N ALA A 121 -29.73 16.48 -2.40
CA ALA A 121 -29.81 16.73 -0.96
C ALA A 121 -31.22 17.16 -0.51
N LYS A 122 -31.92 17.98 -1.31
CA LYS A 122 -33.32 18.34 -1.04
C LYS A 122 -34.27 17.14 -1.15
N ASN A 123 -34.05 16.24 -2.11
CA ASN A 123 -34.79 14.98 -2.22
C ASN A 123 -34.60 14.11 -0.96
N ALA A 124 -33.36 14.00 -0.46
CA ALA A 124 -33.07 13.32 0.81
C ALA A 124 -33.86 13.91 1.99
N ILE A 125 -33.90 15.25 2.08
CA ILE A 125 -34.65 15.96 3.12
C ILE A 125 -36.15 15.65 3.02
N ASP A 126 -36.72 15.61 1.81
CA ASP A 126 -38.13 15.26 1.62
C ASP A 126 -38.42 13.83 2.12
N LYS A 127 -37.52 12.88 1.86
CA LYS A 127 -37.64 11.51 2.39
C LYS A 127 -37.55 11.43 3.91
N PHE A 128 -36.64 12.19 4.54
CA PHE A 128 -36.61 12.29 6.00
C PHE A 128 -37.85 12.95 6.57
N LYS A 129 -38.42 13.96 5.89
CA LYS A 129 -39.64 14.64 6.30
C LYS A 129 -40.85 13.70 6.25
N GLU A 130 -40.96 12.84 5.24
CA GLU A 130 -41.98 11.79 5.10
C GLU A 130 -41.88 10.74 6.22
N ALA A 131 -40.67 10.43 6.67
CA ALA A 131 -40.36 9.44 7.69
C ALA A 131 -40.02 10.04 9.07
N ALA A 132 -40.32 11.33 9.29
CA ALA A 132 -39.94 12.03 10.52
C ALA A 132 -40.73 11.50 11.73
N ILE A 133 -40.02 11.23 12.82
CA ILE A 133 -40.58 10.84 14.11
C ILE A 133 -40.14 11.83 15.19
N ALA A 134 -40.92 11.88 16.28
CA ALA A 134 -40.58 12.73 17.41
C ALA A 134 -39.23 12.30 17.99
N GLY A 135 -38.36 13.27 18.29
CA GLY A 135 -37.00 13.01 18.75
C GLY A 135 -35.94 13.13 17.68
N ASP A 136 -36.27 13.09 16.38
CA ASP A 136 -35.25 13.23 15.33
C ASP A 136 -34.52 14.57 15.40
N ARG A 137 -33.23 14.57 15.06
CA ARG A 137 -32.43 15.78 14.93
C ARG A 137 -31.70 15.83 13.59
N PHE A 138 -31.82 16.96 12.89
CA PHE A 138 -31.16 17.19 11.60
C PHE A 138 -30.31 18.46 11.61
N ALA A 139 -29.13 18.39 11.00
CA ALA A 139 -28.23 19.53 10.86
C ALA A 139 -27.59 19.58 9.47
N PHE A 140 -27.09 20.77 9.11
CA PHE A 140 -26.48 21.03 7.81
C PHE A 140 -25.15 21.78 7.97
N VAL A 141 -24.08 21.25 7.40
CA VAL A 141 -22.71 21.77 7.45
C VAL A 141 -22.18 21.94 6.02
N PRO A 142 -22.32 23.13 5.42
CA PRO A 142 -21.65 23.41 4.16
C PRO A 142 -20.16 23.68 4.39
N PHE A 143 -19.28 23.25 3.49
CA PHE A 143 -17.83 23.47 3.64
C PHE A 143 -17.11 23.71 2.30
N ASP A 144 -16.01 24.47 2.36
CA ASP A 144 -15.00 24.61 1.31
C ASP A 144 -13.59 24.44 1.93
N ALA A 145 -12.68 25.41 1.78
CA ALA A 145 -11.47 25.50 2.59
C ALA A 145 -11.77 25.73 4.09
N SER A 146 -13.00 26.15 4.40
CA SER A 146 -13.53 26.47 5.72
C SER A 146 -14.98 26.00 5.90
N VAL A 147 -15.44 25.94 7.14
CA VAL A 147 -16.86 25.66 7.45
C VAL A 147 -17.70 26.90 7.15
N GLY A 148 -18.77 26.73 6.36
CA GLY A 148 -19.72 27.77 6.02
C GLY A 148 -20.81 28.01 7.07
N ASN A 149 -21.94 28.56 6.64
CA ASN A 149 -23.07 28.86 7.52
C ASN A 149 -23.80 27.58 7.96
N VAL A 150 -23.48 27.10 9.16
CA VAL A 150 -24.05 25.88 9.74
C VAL A 150 -25.50 26.09 10.15
N THR A 151 -26.37 25.15 9.77
CA THR A 151 -27.69 24.98 10.39
C THR A 151 -27.56 23.95 11.51
N ASN A 152 -27.68 24.39 12.76
CA ASN A 152 -27.58 23.51 13.93
C ASN A 152 -28.76 22.51 14.00
N PHE A 153 -28.64 21.51 14.87
CA PHE A 153 -29.75 20.62 15.18
C PHE A 153 -30.99 21.39 15.64
N ASN A 154 -32.18 20.93 15.23
CA ASN A 154 -33.44 21.43 15.75
C ASN A 154 -33.47 21.28 17.28
N SER A 155 -33.83 22.37 17.96
CA SER A 155 -33.96 22.41 19.43
C SER A 155 -35.27 21.76 19.90
N ASN A 156 -36.36 21.97 19.15
CA ASN A 156 -37.63 21.29 19.36
C ASN A 156 -37.68 20.02 18.52
N THR A 157 -38.01 18.90 19.16
CA THR A 157 -38.00 17.57 18.57
C THR A 157 -39.40 16.99 18.36
N SER A 158 -40.45 17.78 18.50
CA SER A 158 -41.79 17.38 18.04
C SER A 158 -41.80 17.19 16.52
N THR A 159 -42.57 16.23 16.02
CA THR A 159 -42.61 15.89 14.59
C THR A 159 -42.93 17.11 13.71
N THR A 160 -43.83 18.00 14.15
CA THR A 160 -44.17 19.23 13.43
C THR A 160 -42.97 20.17 13.29
N GLU A 161 -42.24 20.41 14.38
CA GLU A 161 -41.07 21.29 14.36
C GLU A 161 -39.89 20.66 13.63
N VAL A 162 -39.71 19.33 13.70
CA VAL A 162 -38.73 18.61 12.88
C VAL A 162 -38.99 18.83 11.40
N LYS A 163 -40.25 18.66 10.95
CA LYS A 163 -40.63 18.88 9.54
C LYS A 163 -40.40 20.32 9.10
N LYS A 164 -40.68 21.30 9.97
CA LYS A 164 -40.42 22.72 9.70
C LYS A 164 -38.92 23.02 9.61
N HIS A 165 -38.12 22.43 10.50
CA HIS A 165 -36.66 22.58 10.48
C HIS A 165 -36.05 22.02 9.19
N LEU A 166 -36.52 20.86 8.73
CA LEU A 166 -36.11 20.27 7.45
C LEU A 166 -36.37 21.21 6.26
N GLU A 167 -37.51 21.92 6.23
CA GLU A 167 -37.77 22.95 5.20
C GLU A 167 -36.80 24.14 5.30
N SER A 168 -36.43 24.55 6.51
CA SER A 168 -35.42 25.59 6.70
C SER A 168 -34.04 25.16 6.18
N MET A 169 -33.69 23.88 6.30
CA MET A 169 -32.47 23.32 5.72
C MET A 169 -32.48 23.36 4.20
N LYS A 170 -33.62 23.08 3.53
CA LYS A 170 -33.74 23.25 2.07
C LYS A 170 -33.45 24.69 1.65
N THR A 171 -33.96 25.65 2.42
CA THR A 171 -33.67 27.07 2.20
C THR A 171 -32.19 27.40 2.38
N SER A 172 -31.50 26.80 3.36
CA SER A 172 -30.05 26.93 3.53
C SER A 172 -29.28 26.34 2.34
N ILE A 173 -29.72 25.19 1.81
CA ILE A 173 -29.11 24.53 0.65
C ILE A 173 -29.22 25.40 -0.61
N ASP A 174 -30.38 26.02 -0.85
CA ASP A 174 -30.58 26.86 -2.04
C ASP A 174 -29.61 28.06 -2.06
N LYS A 175 -29.23 28.59 -0.89
CA LYS A 175 -28.29 29.72 -0.73
C LYS A 175 -26.81 29.39 -0.97
N ILE A 176 -26.45 28.12 -1.11
CA ILE A 176 -25.04 27.73 -1.28
C ILE A 176 -24.51 28.21 -2.62
N THR A 177 -23.28 28.74 -2.61
CA THR A 177 -22.50 29.03 -3.81
C THR A 177 -21.19 28.26 -3.77
N ALA A 178 -20.73 27.81 -4.93
CA ALA A 178 -19.48 27.08 -5.07
C ALA A 178 -18.29 28.05 -5.07
N ASN A 179 -17.33 27.86 -4.17
CA ASN A 179 -16.07 28.60 -4.11
C ASN A 179 -15.08 27.93 -3.15
N GLY A 180 -13.79 28.22 -3.28
CA GLY A 180 -12.75 27.77 -2.35
C GLY A 180 -12.26 26.35 -2.59
N GLY A 181 -11.34 25.90 -1.73
CA GLY A 181 -10.80 24.53 -1.75
C GLY A 181 -11.69 23.51 -1.03
N THR A 182 -11.13 22.36 -0.67
CA THR A 182 -11.89 21.20 -0.19
C THR A 182 -11.29 20.63 1.10
N ASN A 183 -11.75 21.10 2.26
CA ASN A 183 -11.19 20.77 3.57
C ASN A 183 -12.10 19.85 4.40
N TYR A 184 -11.95 18.53 4.21
CA TYR A 184 -12.75 17.52 4.90
C TYR A 184 -12.58 17.59 6.43
N TYR A 185 -11.35 17.79 6.91
CA TYR A 185 -11.02 17.79 8.34
C TYR A 185 -11.91 18.76 9.12
N GLN A 186 -12.03 20.01 8.67
CA GLN A 186 -12.82 20.99 9.41
C GLN A 186 -14.32 20.69 9.38
N ALA A 187 -14.82 20.12 8.28
CA ALA A 187 -16.21 19.71 8.16
C ALA A 187 -16.53 18.55 9.11
N PHE A 188 -15.68 17.53 9.15
CA PHE A 188 -15.79 16.40 10.07
C PHE A 188 -15.63 16.83 11.52
N LEU A 189 -14.64 17.68 11.82
CA LEU A 189 -14.41 18.24 13.15
C LEU A 189 -15.64 19.01 13.63
N LYS A 190 -16.23 19.83 12.75
CA LYS A 190 -17.46 20.54 13.08
C LYS A 190 -18.58 19.56 13.40
N ALA A 191 -18.84 18.58 12.54
CA ALA A 191 -19.88 17.58 12.77
C ALA A 191 -19.66 16.78 14.07
N ASN A 192 -18.42 16.42 14.38
CA ASN A 192 -18.05 15.72 15.60
C ASN A 192 -18.47 16.49 16.87
N THR A 193 -18.33 17.83 16.85
CA THR A 193 -18.78 18.68 17.97
C THR A 193 -20.30 18.78 18.11
N MET A 194 -21.08 18.46 17.07
CA MET A 194 -22.53 18.70 17.05
C MET A 194 -23.32 17.59 17.74
N PHE A 195 -22.84 16.35 17.71
CA PHE A 195 -23.58 15.21 18.25
C PHE A 195 -23.70 15.23 19.78
N GLY A 196 -22.73 15.84 20.48
CA GLY A 196 -22.68 15.91 21.93
C GLY A 196 -22.67 14.52 22.58
N SER A 197 -23.40 14.35 23.68
CA SER A 197 -23.54 13.07 24.41
C SER A 197 -24.69 12.18 23.92
N SER A 198 -25.17 12.39 22.69
CA SER A 198 -26.31 11.63 22.17
C SER A 198 -25.99 10.14 22.03
N SER A 199 -26.88 9.31 22.58
CA SER A 199 -26.89 7.85 22.48
C SER A 199 -27.72 7.33 21.30
N LYS A 200 -28.40 8.21 20.56
CA LYS A 200 -29.18 7.82 19.38
C LYS A 200 -28.26 7.28 18.28
N PRO A 201 -28.78 6.50 17.32
CA PRO A 201 -28.07 6.24 16.08
C PRO A 201 -27.71 7.55 15.37
N LYS A 202 -26.43 7.71 15.01
CA LYS A 202 -25.85 8.94 14.46
C LYS A 202 -25.34 8.70 13.04
N TYR A 203 -25.69 9.58 12.12
CA TYR A 203 -25.29 9.50 10.72
C TYR A 203 -24.72 10.83 10.25
N ILE A 204 -23.69 10.73 9.41
CA ILE A 204 -23.24 11.79 8.53
C ILE A 204 -23.53 11.36 7.11
N ILE A 205 -24.19 12.22 6.34
CA ILE A 205 -24.29 12.10 4.89
C ILE A 205 -23.32 13.11 4.31
N PHE A 206 -22.18 12.62 3.81
CA PHE A 206 -21.07 13.44 3.32
C PHE A 206 -21.07 13.47 1.80
N LEU A 207 -21.23 14.65 1.20
CA LEU A 207 -21.16 14.85 -0.24
C LEU A 207 -19.92 15.68 -0.58
N THR A 208 -19.13 15.21 -1.54
CA THR A 208 -17.95 15.92 -2.07
C THR A 208 -17.68 15.57 -3.52
N ASP A 209 -17.10 16.49 -4.27
CA ASP A 209 -16.72 16.29 -5.66
C ASP A 209 -15.22 16.43 -5.94
N GLY A 210 -14.45 16.67 -4.90
CA GLY A 210 -13.02 16.96 -4.98
C GLY A 210 -12.25 16.17 -3.93
N ARG A 211 -10.93 16.15 -4.07
CA ARG A 211 -10.01 15.53 -3.10
C ARG A 211 -9.76 16.47 -1.92
N PRO A 212 -9.38 15.95 -0.73
CA PRO A 212 -8.87 16.81 0.34
C PRO A 212 -7.71 17.67 -0.17
N GLU A 213 -7.88 19.00 -0.12
CA GLU A 213 -6.88 19.95 -0.61
C GLU A 213 -6.63 21.07 0.40
N GLY A 214 -5.36 21.22 0.80
CA GLY A 214 -4.91 22.26 1.70
C GLY A 214 -5.60 22.21 3.07
N GLY A 215 -5.70 23.37 3.71
CA GLY A 215 -6.48 23.54 4.94
C GLY A 215 -5.65 23.91 6.17
N SER A 216 -6.40 24.29 7.21
CA SER A 216 -5.87 24.54 8.56
C SER A 216 -6.36 23.47 9.53
N PHE A 217 -5.42 22.83 10.22
CA PHE A 217 -5.64 21.75 11.18
C PHE A 217 -5.34 22.28 12.58
N SER A 218 -6.37 22.52 13.38
CA SER A 218 -6.25 23.13 14.70
C SER A 218 -6.13 22.09 15.82
N LYS A 219 -5.51 22.51 16.95
CA LYS A 219 -5.31 21.69 18.17
C LYS A 219 -4.41 20.48 17.98
N ILE A 220 -3.39 20.61 17.14
CA ILE A 220 -2.39 19.55 16.93
C ILE A 220 -1.34 19.66 18.02
N LYS A 221 -1.19 18.58 18.80
CA LYS A 221 -0.08 18.46 19.75
C LYS A 221 1.20 18.17 19.00
N ILE A 222 2.19 19.04 19.17
CA ILE A 222 3.54 18.82 18.64
C ILE A 222 4.56 18.82 19.78
N SER A 223 5.57 17.98 19.63
CA SER A 223 6.77 17.98 20.46
C SER A 223 7.96 17.61 19.59
N GLY A 224 8.95 18.50 19.52
CA GLY A 224 10.13 18.29 18.69
C GLY A 224 10.85 19.58 18.36
N GLU A 225 11.83 19.50 17.47
CA GLU A 225 12.63 20.64 17.05
C GLU A 225 12.33 21.03 15.60
N PHE A 226 12.04 22.31 15.37
CA PHE A 226 11.56 22.81 14.08
C PHE A 226 12.35 24.04 13.61
N SER A 227 12.51 24.18 12.30
CA SER A 227 13.09 25.37 11.69
C SER A 227 12.09 26.53 11.77
N LYS A 228 12.48 27.67 12.35
CA LYS A 228 11.68 28.89 12.33
C LYS A 228 11.93 29.73 11.08
N LYS A 229 10.94 30.53 10.67
CA LYS A 229 11.02 31.45 9.53
C LYS A 229 11.74 32.74 9.96
N VAL A 230 12.83 33.10 9.30
CA VAL A 230 13.62 34.32 9.51
C VAL A 230 13.88 34.98 8.14
N ASN A 231 13.51 36.25 7.97
CA ASN A 231 13.69 36.99 6.70
C ASN A 231 13.23 36.20 5.46
N ASN A 232 12.05 35.60 5.56
CA ASN A 232 11.45 34.75 4.52
C ASN A 232 12.22 33.46 4.15
N THR A 233 13.20 33.05 4.95
CA THR A 233 13.98 31.81 4.80
C THR A 233 13.84 30.94 6.05
N TRP A 234 13.94 29.61 5.89
CA TRP A 234 13.97 28.70 7.04
C TRP A 234 15.35 28.66 7.66
N SER A 235 15.41 28.77 8.99
CA SER A 235 16.66 28.64 9.76
C SER A 235 17.25 27.22 9.63
N LYS A 236 18.60 27.17 9.57
CA LYS A 236 19.35 25.90 9.64
C LYS A 236 19.32 25.30 11.05
N GLU A 237 19.37 26.15 12.08
CA GLU A 237 19.19 25.77 13.48
C GLU A 237 17.73 25.39 13.73
N LYS A 238 17.51 24.32 14.50
CA LYS A 238 16.17 23.88 14.92
C LYS A 238 15.90 24.32 16.34
N TYR A 239 14.63 24.64 16.63
CA TYR A 239 14.22 25.13 17.93
C TYR A 239 13.14 24.23 18.53
N PRO A 240 13.22 23.90 19.83
CA PRO A 240 12.23 23.07 20.48
C PRO A 240 10.88 23.80 20.54
N VAL A 241 9.83 23.12 20.10
CA VAL A 241 8.44 23.55 20.28
C VAL A 241 7.66 22.42 20.93
N ASN A 242 6.93 22.76 21.98
CA ASN A 242 6.01 21.86 22.65
C ASN A 242 4.69 22.59 22.93
N GLY A 243 3.58 22.00 22.50
CA GLY A 243 2.24 22.48 22.78
C GLY A 243 1.26 22.27 21.64
N ASP A 244 0.06 22.82 21.80
CA ASP A 244 -0.97 22.79 20.79
C ASP A 244 -0.72 23.88 19.73
N VAL A 245 -0.80 23.50 18.46
CA VAL A 245 -0.63 24.41 17.33
C VAL A 245 -1.75 24.24 16.31
N THR A 246 -1.86 25.22 15.41
CA THR A 246 -2.61 25.07 14.16
C THR A 246 -1.62 24.90 13.03
N LEU A 247 -1.67 23.74 12.36
CA LEU A 247 -0.94 23.51 11.13
C LEU A 247 -1.71 24.13 9.96
N THR A 248 -1.03 24.81 9.05
CA THR A 248 -1.61 25.34 7.82
C THR A 248 -0.76 24.89 6.63
N VAL A 249 -1.42 24.36 5.61
CA VAL A 249 -0.77 24.02 4.35
C VAL A 249 -0.71 25.27 3.47
N SER A 250 0.50 25.64 3.04
CA SER A 250 0.77 26.80 2.18
C SER A 250 1.71 26.39 1.04
N GLY A 251 1.18 26.22 -0.16
CA GLY A 251 1.93 25.65 -1.29
C GLY A 251 2.37 24.22 -0.98
N ASN A 252 3.67 23.94 -1.12
CA ASN A 252 4.27 22.63 -0.81
C ASN A 252 4.74 22.49 0.63
N GLN A 253 4.45 23.47 1.50
CA GLN A 253 4.93 23.48 2.89
C GLN A 253 3.76 23.38 3.85
N THR A 254 3.96 22.62 4.93
CA THR A 254 3.10 22.73 6.12
C THR A 254 3.83 23.57 7.15
N VAL A 255 3.17 24.61 7.64
CA VAL A 255 3.70 25.53 8.65
C VAL A 255 2.80 25.57 9.87
N PHE A 256 3.31 26.07 10.99
CA PHE A 256 2.50 26.46 12.13
C PHE A 256 3.07 27.70 12.81
N THR A 257 2.22 28.43 13.52
CA THR A 257 2.65 29.58 14.33
C THR A 257 2.56 29.24 15.80
N HIS A 258 3.67 29.39 16.53
CA HIS A 258 3.73 29.21 17.97
C HIS A 258 4.44 30.42 18.60
N LYS A 259 3.81 31.06 19.58
CA LYS A 259 4.32 32.27 20.25
C LYS A 259 4.76 33.36 19.24
N ASN A 260 3.89 33.64 18.26
CA ASN A 260 4.11 34.61 17.17
C ASN A 260 5.30 34.32 16.24
N VAL A 261 5.85 33.11 16.27
CA VAL A 261 6.91 32.67 15.36
C VAL A 261 6.36 31.56 14.47
N THR A 262 6.61 31.66 13.17
CA THR A 262 6.22 30.62 12.21
C THR A 262 7.33 29.59 12.06
N TYR A 263 6.97 28.31 12.09
CA TYR A 263 7.84 27.16 11.98
C TYR A 263 7.44 26.28 10.79
N LEU A 264 8.42 25.60 10.20
CA LEU A 264 8.22 24.59 9.18
C LEU A 264 7.98 23.24 9.86
N TYR A 265 6.83 22.62 9.57
CA TYR A 265 6.51 21.27 10.02
C TYR A 265 7.04 20.22 9.03
N ALA A 266 6.74 20.37 7.74
CA ALA A 266 7.16 19.45 6.69
C ALA A 266 7.18 20.12 5.31
N ASN A 267 7.99 19.60 4.39
CA ASN A 267 8.09 20.03 2.98
C ASN A 267 7.11 19.28 2.05
N TYR A 268 6.02 18.74 2.58
CA TYR A 268 5.02 17.96 1.84
C TYR A 268 3.59 18.26 2.28
N ASN A 269 2.64 18.00 1.37
CA ASN A 269 1.26 18.46 1.40
C ASN A 269 0.20 17.37 1.72
N ASN A 270 0.60 16.15 2.13
CA ASN A 270 -0.37 15.05 2.31
C ASN A 270 -1.07 15.01 3.68
N LEU A 271 -0.99 16.09 4.46
CA LEU A 271 -1.65 16.16 5.78
C LEU A 271 -3.18 16.22 5.67
N SER A 272 -3.72 16.74 4.57
CA SER A 272 -5.17 16.85 4.37
C SER A 272 -5.85 15.48 4.41
N TYR A 273 -5.23 14.45 3.82
CA TYR A 273 -5.71 13.06 3.91
C TYR A 273 -5.58 12.52 5.34
N SER A 274 -4.39 12.68 5.94
CA SER A 274 -4.12 12.14 7.28
C SER A 274 -5.07 12.69 8.34
N TYR A 275 -5.35 13.99 8.33
CA TYR A 275 -6.26 14.61 9.30
C TYR A 275 -7.73 14.37 8.99
N ALA A 276 -8.11 14.27 7.70
CA ALA A 276 -9.46 13.81 7.35
C ALA A 276 -9.72 12.39 7.86
N TYR A 277 -8.72 11.50 7.70
CA TYR A 277 -8.76 10.14 8.25
C TYR A 277 -8.86 10.12 9.76
N ALA A 278 -7.97 10.85 10.45
CA ALA A 278 -7.99 10.90 11.91
C ALA A 278 -9.34 11.37 12.46
N GLU A 279 -9.96 12.38 11.83
CA GLU A 279 -11.24 12.89 12.29
C GLU A 279 -12.42 11.97 11.92
N ALA A 280 -12.35 11.26 10.78
CA ALA A 280 -13.31 10.19 10.48
C ALA A 280 -13.20 9.02 11.47
N ALA A 281 -11.98 8.66 11.90
CA ALA A 281 -11.76 7.68 12.95
C ALA A 281 -12.35 8.14 14.30
N ASN A 282 -12.20 9.42 14.65
CA ASN A 282 -12.82 10.01 15.85
C ASN A 282 -14.36 9.95 15.80
N LEU A 283 -14.95 10.22 14.63
CA LEU A 283 -16.39 10.07 14.39
C LEU A 283 -16.83 8.61 14.56
N ALA A 284 -16.09 7.67 13.99
CA ALA A 284 -16.37 6.24 14.10
C ALA A 284 -16.24 5.73 15.54
N ALA A 285 -15.25 6.19 16.31
CA ALA A 285 -15.09 5.87 17.74
C ALA A 285 -16.27 6.39 18.60
N LYS A 286 -16.99 7.38 18.09
CA LYS A 286 -18.22 7.96 18.68
C LYS A 286 -19.51 7.39 18.11
N ASP A 287 -19.45 6.27 17.38
CA ASP A 287 -20.62 5.60 16.80
C ASP A 287 -21.36 6.45 15.76
N VAL A 288 -20.63 7.30 15.05
CA VAL A 288 -21.18 8.10 13.95
C VAL A 288 -20.90 7.39 12.63
N LYS A 289 -21.95 6.99 11.92
CA LYS A 289 -21.84 6.37 10.59
C LYS A 289 -21.59 7.43 9.53
N LEU A 290 -20.41 7.40 8.91
CA LEU A 290 -20.03 8.27 7.80
C LEU A 290 -20.44 7.62 6.47
N MET A 291 -21.48 8.14 5.84
CA MET A 291 -21.96 7.69 4.53
C MET A 291 -21.52 8.70 3.47
N SER A 292 -20.57 8.32 2.62
CA SER A 292 -19.96 9.26 1.67
C SER A 292 -20.56 9.13 0.27
N ILE A 293 -20.70 10.25 -0.42
CA ILE A 293 -21.12 10.35 -1.80
C ILE A 293 -20.04 11.14 -2.54
N GLY A 294 -19.27 10.43 -3.36
CA GLY A 294 -18.29 11.06 -4.26
C GLY A 294 -18.97 11.44 -5.56
N PHE A 295 -18.98 12.71 -5.91
CA PHE A 295 -19.80 13.26 -6.97
C PHE A 295 -18.96 13.80 -8.13
N GLY A 296 -19.25 13.38 -9.36
CA GLY A 296 -18.52 13.84 -10.54
C GLY A 296 -17.86 12.71 -11.33
N SER A 297 -16.99 13.10 -12.26
CA SER A 297 -16.42 12.18 -13.24
C SER A 297 -15.21 11.41 -12.70
N ASP A 298 -14.76 10.38 -13.41
CA ASP A 298 -13.54 9.63 -13.02
C ASP A 298 -12.33 10.55 -12.90
N GLY A 299 -11.70 10.53 -11.73
CA GLY A 299 -10.51 11.33 -11.40
C GLY A 299 -10.77 12.49 -10.44
N ASP A 300 -12.00 13.03 -10.41
CA ASP A 300 -12.35 14.23 -9.64
C ASP A 300 -12.29 13.99 -8.13
N VAL A 301 -12.72 12.79 -7.72
CA VAL A 301 -12.83 12.36 -6.33
C VAL A 301 -12.02 11.09 -6.07
N ASP A 302 -11.38 11.02 -4.91
CA ASP A 302 -10.68 9.80 -4.46
C ASP A 302 -11.68 8.86 -3.77
N MET A 303 -12.30 7.99 -4.58
CA MET A 303 -13.28 7.02 -4.06
C MET A 303 -12.64 5.97 -3.15
N ASN A 304 -11.36 5.64 -3.33
CA ASN A 304 -10.69 4.68 -2.45
C ASN A 304 -10.57 5.27 -1.06
N PHE A 305 -10.14 6.53 -0.97
CA PHE A 305 -10.09 7.24 0.30
C PHE A 305 -11.47 7.44 0.92
N LEU A 306 -12.51 7.81 0.16
CA LEU A 306 -13.86 7.91 0.71
C LEU A 306 -14.39 6.57 1.24
N ASN A 307 -14.09 5.47 0.54
CA ASN A 307 -14.43 4.12 0.99
C ASN A 307 -13.71 3.78 2.30
N GLU A 308 -12.41 4.07 2.38
CA GLU A 308 -11.60 3.90 3.58
C GLU A 308 -12.21 4.65 4.76
N LEU A 309 -12.46 5.97 4.64
CA LEU A 309 -13.08 6.80 5.67
C LEU A 309 -14.44 6.26 6.12
N SER A 310 -15.31 5.91 5.18
CA SER A 310 -16.66 5.41 5.48
C SER A 310 -16.61 4.04 6.16
N SER A 311 -15.66 3.20 5.76
CA SER A 311 -15.50 1.84 6.27
C SER A 311 -15.15 1.81 7.77
N LEU A 312 -14.42 2.81 8.28
CA LEU A 312 -14.08 2.94 9.71
C LEU A 312 -15.31 2.91 10.60
N SER A 313 -16.42 3.48 10.13
CA SER A 313 -17.69 3.58 10.86
C SER A 313 -18.69 2.45 10.56
N GLY A 314 -18.29 1.43 9.78
CA GLY A 314 -19.23 0.40 9.34
C GLY A 314 -20.26 0.96 8.36
N SER A 315 -19.78 1.77 7.42
CA SER A 315 -20.58 2.40 6.39
C SER A 315 -19.86 2.28 5.03
N TYR A 316 -20.36 2.96 4.01
CA TYR A 316 -19.88 2.85 2.64
C TYR A 316 -19.79 4.21 1.96
N ALA A 317 -18.93 4.32 0.94
CA ALA A 317 -18.98 5.40 -0.03
C ALA A 317 -19.65 4.93 -1.31
N GLN A 318 -20.34 5.85 -1.98
CA GLN A 318 -20.95 5.59 -3.28
C GLN A 318 -20.56 6.71 -4.24
N LYS A 319 -20.14 6.33 -5.44
CA LYS A 319 -19.93 7.30 -6.52
C LYS A 319 -21.28 7.67 -7.13
N GLY A 320 -21.45 8.95 -7.45
CA GLY A 320 -22.61 9.47 -8.15
C GLY A 320 -22.26 10.47 -9.24
N GLU A 321 -23.13 10.56 -10.23
CA GLU A 321 -23.10 11.56 -11.29
C GLU A 321 -24.38 12.42 -11.26
N LYS A 322 -24.47 13.41 -12.15
CA LYS A 322 -25.59 14.36 -12.18
C LYS A 322 -26.95 13.67 -12.38
N ALA A 323 -26.98 12.55 -13.11
CA ALA A 323 -28.21 11.85 -13.48
C ALA A 323 -28.80 11.01 -12.34
N ASP A 324 -27.96 10.52 -11.44
CA ASP A 324 -28.28 9.49 -10.45
C ASP A 324 -28.10 9.97 -9.00
N ILE A 325 -27.47 11.13 -8.76
CA ILE A 325 -27.27 11.70 -7.42
C ILE A 325 -28.55 11.73 -6.56
N SER A 326 -29.68 12.14 -7.13
CA SER A 326 -30.97 12.13 -6.42
C SER A 326 -31.39 10.72 -6.01
N LYS A 327 -31.15 9.71 -6.85
CA LYS A 327 -31.46 8.33 -6.55
C LYS A 327 -30.54 7.75 -5.48
N ILE A 328 -29.27 8.16 -5.47
CA ILE A 328 -28.30 7.78 -4.44
C ILE A 328 -28.75 8.30 -3.07
N PHE A 329 -29.10 9.58 -3.00
CA PHE A 329 -29.66 10.19 -1.79
C PHE A 329 -30.96 9.49 -1.34
N GLU A 330 -31.88 9.23 -2.26
CA GLU A 330 -33.12 8.49 -1.95
C GLU A 330 -32.82 7.10 -1.37
N ASN A 331 -31.95 6.31 -2.01
CA ASN A 331 -31.60 4.97 -1.56
C ASN A 331 -30.93 4.99 -0.17
N LEU A 332 -30.03 5.94 0.06
CA LEU A 332 -29.35 6.13 1.33
C LEU A 332 -30.34 6.48 2.45
N THR A 333 -31.23 7.44 2.21
CA THR A 333 -32.24 7.85 3.20
C THR A 333 -33.24 6.74 3.50
N ASN A 334 -33.67 5.99 2.48
CA ASN A 334 -34.51 4.80 2.66
C ASN A 334 -33.81 3.76 3.56
N LYS A 335 -32.51 3.53 3.37
CA LYS A 335 -31.75 2.61 4.24
C LYS A 335 -31.67 3.09 5.69
N ILE A 336 -31.47 4.38 5.93
CA ILE A 336 -31.47 4.96 7.29
C ILE A 336 -32.85 4.83 7.93
N ASN A 337 -33.91 5.11 7.18
CA ASN A 337 -35.29 5.16 7.68
C ASN A 337 -35.91 3.77 7.93
N LYS A 338 -35.26 2.69 7.49
CA LYS A 338 -35.74 1.32 7.64
C LYS A 338 -35.47 0.74 9.02
N GLN A 339 -36.26 -0.25 9.45
CA GLN A 339 -35.99 -1.02 10.65
C GLN A 339 -34.72 -1.88 10.50
N ALA A 340 -33.82 -1.80 11.47
CA ALA A 340 -32.50 -2.44 11.40
C ALA A 340 -31.90 -2.66 12.79
N LEU A 341 -31.02 -3.65 12.91
CA LEU A 341 -30.07 -3.75 14.01
C LEU A 341 -28.91 -2.77 13.73
N ARG A 342 -28.58 -1.95 14.72
CA ARG A 342 -27.70 -0.77 14.54
C ARG A 342 -26.50 -0.81 15.47
N ASN A 343 -25.54 0.07 15.22
CA ASN A 343 -24.33 0.23 16.05
C ASN A 343 -23.65 -1.11 16.33
N ILE A 344 -23.53 -1.95 15.30
CA ILE A 344 -22.95 -3.29 15.38
C ILE A 344 -21.43 -3.16 15.46
N LYS A 345 -20.84 -3.66 16.55
CA LYS A 345 -19.42 -3.52 16.84
C LYS A 345 -18.85 -4.82 17.38
N VAL A 346 -17.69 -5.22 16.86
CA VAL A 346 -16.85 -6.24 17.48
C VAL A 346 -15.69 -5.54 18.17
N LYS A 347 -15.60 -5.72 19.48
CA LYS A 347 -14.56 -5.15 20.34
C LYS A 347 -13.54 -6.23 20.69
N LEU A 348 -12.26 -5.88 20.59
CA LEU A 348 -11.14 -6.74 20.97
C LEU A 348 -10.24 -5.97 21.93
N LYS A 349 -9.97 -6.54 23.11
CA LYS A 349 -8.99 -5.96 24.03
C LYS A 349 -7.58 -6.16 23.48
N ILE A 350 -6.91 -5.06 23.14
CA ILE A 350 -5.56 -5.04 22.56
C ILE A 350 -4.50 -4.52 23.54
N LYS A 351 -4.90 -3.99 24.69
CA LYS A 351 -3.98 -3.66 25.79
C LYS A 351 -4.30 -4.51 26.99
N ASP A 352 -3.42 -5.46 27.29
CA ASP A 352 -3.54 -6.34 28.44
C ASP A 352 -2.15 -6.53 29.07
N SER A 353 -2.07 -6.44 30.39
CA SER A 353 -0.80 -6.60 31.13
C SER A 353 -0.23 -8.02 31.04
N SER A 354 -1.03 -9.00 30.63
CA SER A 354 -0.56 -10.37 30.37
C SER A 354 0.15 -10.52 29.03
N PHE A 355 0.10 -9.53 28.14
CA PHE A 355 0.74 -9.62 26.83
C PHE A 355 2.28 -9.55 26.94
N PRO A 356 3.02 -10.36 26.16
CA PRO A 356 4.49 -10.33 26.16
C PRO A 356 5.08 -8.94 25.84
N GLY A 357 4.42 -8.18 24.97
CA GLY A 357 4.80 -6.83 24.54
C GLY A 357 3.60 -6.02 24.06
N ASN A 358 3.82 -4.81 23.54
CA ASN A 358 2.72 -3.97 23.09
C ASN A 358 2.05 -4.55 21.84
N VAL A 359 0.73 -4.38 21.77
CA VAL A 359 -0.06 -4.61 20.57
C VAL A 359 -0.67 -3.28 20.16
N ALA A 360 -0.49 -2.90 18.91
CA ALA A 360 -1.06 -1.68 18.36
C ALA A 360 -1.96 -1.99 17.17
N LEU A 361 -2.99 -1.15 17.00
CA LEU A 361 -3.89 -1.21 15.86
C LEU A 361 -3.20 -0.57 14.65
N GLN A 362 -3.14 -1.30 13.53
CA GLN A 362 -2.61 -0.81 12.27
C GLN A 362 -3.72 -0.34 11.34
N ASP A 363 -4.73 -1.18 11.09
CA ASP A 363 -5.79 -0.89 10.12
C ASP A 363 -7.09 -1.65 10.42
N GLY A 364 -8.19 -1.23 9.77
CA GLY A 364 -9.48 -1.94 9.71
C GLY A 364 -10.37 -1.80 10.95
N ALA A 365 -9.94 -1.04 11.95
CA ALA A 365 -10.71 -0.76 13.16
C ALA A 365 -10.39 0.65 13.71
N VAL A 366 -11.07 1.04 14.78
CA VAL A 366 -10.76 2.26 15.55
C VAL A 366 -10.52 1.94 17.02
N ILE A 367 -9.82 2.81 17.74
CA ILE A 367 -9.68 2.69 19.20
C ILE A 367 -11.00 3.15 19.86
N ASP A 368 -11.49 2.40 20.83
CA ASP A 368 -12.66 2.78 21.61
C ASP A 368 -12.38 4.06 22.42
N GLU A 369 -13.20 5.08 22.23
CA GLU A 369 -13.03 6.39 22.89
C GLU A 369 -13.20 6.29 24.42
N GLN A 370 -14.12 5.44 24.89
CA GLN A 370 -14.44 5.30 26.31
C GLN A 370 -13.46 4.35 27.01
N ASN A 371 -12.90 3.38 26.27
CA ASN A 371 -11.91 2.46 26.80
C ASN A 371 -10.78 2.18 25.78
N PRO A 372 -9.71 3.01 25.77
CA PRO A 372 -8.59 2.92 24.82
C PRO A 372 -7.76 1.63 24.87
N SER A 373 -8.16 0.65 25.68
CA SER A 373 -7.63 -0.72 25.69
C SER A 373 -8.28 -1.62 24.63
N TYR A 374 -9.36 -1.17 23.99
CA TYR A 374 -10.10 -1.91 22.99
C TYR A 374 -9.94 -1.32 21.59
N ALA A 375 -9.74 -2.20 20.61
CA ALA A 375 -10.01 -1.92 19.20
C ALA A 375 -11.46 -2.29 18.87
N VAL A 376 -12.07 -1.56 17.94
CA VAL A 376 -13.48 -1.65 17.58
C VAL A 376 -13.63 -1.74 16.07
N ILE A 377 -14.15 -2.88 15.60
CA ILE A 377 -14.57 -3.08 14.21
C ILE A 377 -16.05 -2.72 14.11
N ASN A 378 -16.36 -1.63 13.40
CA ASN A 378 -17.74 -1.23 13.16
C ASN A 378 -18.31 -1.93 11.92
N PHE A 379 -19.53 -2.46 11.99
CA PHE A 379 -20.21 -3.13 10.88
C PHE A 379 -21.41 -2.32 10.36
N ASN A 380 -21.81 -2.61 9.12
CA ASN A 380 -23.02 -2.07 8.50
C ASN A 380 -24.26 -2.47 9.29
N ASP A 381 -25.28 -1.60 9.29
CA ASP A 381 -26.57 -1.92 9.89
C ASP A 381 -27.18 -3.13 9.16
N VAL A 382 -27.81 -4.02 9.92
CA VAL A 382 -28.48 -5.20 9.38
C VAL A 382 -29.97 -4.94 9.30
N GLN A 383 -30.47 -4.78 8.08
CA GLN A 383 -31.87 -4.50 7.80
C GLN A 383 -32.69 -5.78 7.91
N PHE A 384 -33.85 -5.68 8.56
CA PHE A 384 -34.83 -6.75 8.60
C PHE A 384 -35.99 -6.41 7.66
N GLU A 385 -36.52 -7.44 7.02
CA GLU A 385 -37.67 -7.38 6.12
C GLU A 385 -38.70 -8.42 6.53
N ASP A 386 -39.97 -8.14 6.23
CA ASP A 386 -41.10 -9.02 6.52
C ASP A 386 -40.85 -10.45 6.03
N ASN A 387 -40.81 -11.39 6.97
CA ASN A 387 -40.66 -12.82 6.71
C ASN A 387 -39.40 -13.19 5.89
N GLN A 388 -38.35 -12.36 5.92
CA GLN A 388 -37.08 -12.66 5.25
C GLN A 388 -35.96 -12.90 6.25
N THR A 389 -35.01 -13.75 5.86
CA THR A 389 -33.74 -13.83 6.57
C THR A 389 -32.90 -12.61 6.20
N PRO A 390 -32.45 -11.81 7.17
CA PRO A 390 -31.61 -10.64 6.90
C PRO A 390 -30.27 -11.03 6.27
N THR A 391 -29.78 -10.18 5.36
CA THR A 391 -28.47 -10.37 4.71
C THR A 391 -27.35 -10.02 5.69
N ALA A 392 -26.37 -10.92 5.81
CA ALA A 392 -25.15 -10.65 6.57
C ALA A 392 -24.34 -9.50 5.94
N PRO A 393 -23.75 -8.61 6.76
CA PRO A 393 -22.82 -7.62 6.23
C PRO A 393 -21.54 -8.33 5.75
N ALA A 394 -20.80 -7.66 4.85
CA ALA A 394 -19.52 -8.19 4.38
C ALA A 394 -18.55 -8.41 5.56
N PRO A 395 -17.75 -9.49 5.55
CA PRO A 395 -16.67 -9.67 6.51
C PRO A 395 -15.69 -8.50 6.46
N LYS A 396 -15.05 -8.23 7.60
CA LYS A 396 -14.05 -7.18 7.74
C LYS A 396 -12.71 -7.75 8.18
N LEU A 397 -11.65 -7.14 7.70
CA LEU A 397 -10.28 -7.41 8.14
C LEU A 397 -9.83 -6.28 9.07
N MET A 398 -9.15 -6.64 10.16
CA MET A 398 -8.37 -5.71 10.96
C MET A 398 -6.92 -6.19 11.06
N SER A 399 -5.99 -5.26 11.20
CA SER A 399 -4.57 -5.58 11.31
C SER A 399 -4.01 -5.07 12.64
N LEU A 400 -3.25 -5.93 13.32
CA LEU A 400 -2.57 -5.62 14.57
C LEU A 400 -1.06 -5.79 14.40
N SER A 401 -0.29 -4.91 15.02
CA SER A 401 1.17 -5.03 15.10
C SER A 401 1.61 -5.48 16.49
N PHE A 402 2.67 -6.28 16.52
CA PHE A 402 3.25 -6.85 17.74
C PHE A 402 4.75 -6.54 17.79
N GLU A 403 5.20 -5.96 18.89
CA GLU A 403 6.59 -5.52 19.08
C GLU A 403 7.50 -6.60 19.69
N LYS A 404 6.94 -7.74 20.12
CA LYS A 404 7.70 -8.77 20.83
C LYS A 404 7.24 -10.16 20.47
N GLU A 405 8.19 -11.09 20.45
CA GLU A 405 7.91 -12.52 20.39
C GLU A 405 7.16 -13.01 21.63
N GLY A 406 6.40 -14.09 21.44
CA GLY A 406 5.63 -14.76 22.49
C GLY A 406 4.18 -15.02 22.09
N THR A 407 3.43 -15.64 23.00
CA THR A 407 2.03 -15.99 22.80
C THR A 407 1.11 -14.94 23.42
N TYR A 408 0.21 -14.38 22.60
CA TYR A 408 -0.77 -13.38 22.98
C TYR A 408 -2.16 -14.03 23.11
N ASN A 409 -2.73 -14.01 24.32
CA ASN A 409 -4.02 -14.63 24.63
C ASN A 409 -5.15 -13.59 24.64
N PHE A 410 -5.99 -13.59 23.60
CA PHE A 410 -7.11 -12.67 23.48
C PHE A 410 -8.37 -13.27 24.10
N ASN A 411 -8.57 -13.00 25.39
CA ASN A 411 -9.68 -13.54 26.17
C ASN A 411 -10.95 -12.68 26.19
N ASP A 412 -10.81 -11.41 25.78
CA ASP A 412 -11.87 -10.41 25.88
C ASP A 412 -12.26 -9.89 24.49
N VAL A 413 -13.17 -10.66 23.90
CA VAL A 413 -13.77 -10.39 22.60
C VAL A 413 -15.27 -10.24 22.80
N ILE A 414 -15.85 -9.12 22.34
CA ILE A 414 -17.24 -8.77 22.62
C ILE A 414 -17.92 -8.25 21.35
N LEU A 415 -19.10 -8.77 21.02
CA LEU A 415 -20.04 -8.13 20.09
C LEU A 415 -21.03 -7.26 20.88
N THR A 416 -21.23 -6.03 20.42
CA THR A 416 -22.32 -5.16 20.89
C THR A 416 -23.14 -4.65 19.72
N TYR A 417 -24.46 -4.56 19.88
CA TYR A 417 -25.35 -3.93 18.89
C TYR A 417 -26.63 -3.41 19.55
N VAL A 418 -27.36 -2.53 18.87
CA VAL A 418 -28.69 -2.06 19.28
C VAL A 418 -29.74 -2.85 18.51
N ASP A 419 -30.66 -3.48 19.23
CA ASP A 419 -31.72 -4.30 18.64
C ASP A 419 -32.87 -3.48 18.05
N LEU A 420 -33.87 -4.17 17.49
CA LEU A 420 -35.03 -3.53 16.83
C LEU A 420 -35.88 -2.69 17.79
N THR A 421 -35.78 -2.91 19.11
CA THR A 421 -36.49 -2.15 20.15
C THR A 421 -35.69 -0.94 20.65
N GLY A 422 -34.44 -0.79 20.20
CA GLY A 422 -33.52 0.23 20.70
C GLY A 422 -32.71 -0.20 21.92
N THR A 423 -32.71 -1.48 22.29
CA THR A 423 -31.97 -1.99 23.46
C THR A 423 -30.58 -2.47 23.04
N THR A 424 -29.54 -2.09 23.79
CA THR A 424 -28.18 -2.59 23.57
C THR A 424 -28.05 -4.04 24.02
N GLN A 425 -27.60 -4.90 23.10
CA GLN A 425 -27.26 -6.30 23.33
C GLN A 425 -25.73 -6.45 23.40
N THR A 426 -25.27 -7.41 24.20
CA THR A 426 -23.83 -7.71 24.38
C THR A 426 -23.64 -9.22 24.39
N ILE A 427 -22.73 -9.72 23.55
CA ILE A 427 -22.42 -11.13 23.39
C ILE A 427 -20.91 -11.32 23.54
N LYS A 428 -20.50 -12.18 24.47
CA LYS A 428 -19.09 -12.54 24.65
C LYS A 428 -18.70 -13.61 23.63
N GLY A 429 -17.58 -13.44 22.96
CA GLY A 429 -17.06 -14.39 21.98
C GLY A 429 -16.06 -15.37 22.57
N ASN A 430 -15.59 -16.26 21.68
CA ASN A 430 -14.60 -17.26 22.03
C ASN A 430 -13.20 -16.63 22.11
N PRO A 431 -12.39 -17.01 23.11
CA PRO A 431 -11.00 -16.60 23.18
C PRO A 431 -10.17 -17.23 22.06
N PHE A 432 -9.08 -16.59 21.67
CA PHE A 432 -8.12 -17.12 20.70
C PHE A 432 -6.69 -16.66 21.03
N THR A 433 -5.70 -17.29 20.38
CA THR A 433 -4.28 -17.03 20.59
C THR A 433 -3.59 -16.63 19.30
N ILE A 434 -2.60 -15.75 19.40
CA ILE A 434 -1.65 -15.44 18.31
C ILE A 434 -0.24 -15.66 18.84
N SER A 435 0.56 -16.44 18.13
CA SER A 435 1.98 -16.62 18.43
C SER A 435 2.81 -15.70 17.54
N ILE A 436 3.70 -14.92 18.15
CA ILE A 436 4.66 -14.06 17.45
C ILE A 436 6.04 -14.67 17.61
N VAL A 437 6.71 -14.91 16.48
CA VAL A 437 8.01 -15.57 16.45
C VAL A 437 9.04 -14.61 15.87
N LYS A 438 10.21 -14.50 16.52
CA LYS A 438 11.30 -13.68 16.01
C LYS A 438 11.87 -14.29 14.74
N ASN A 439 12.09 -13.44 13.73
CA ASN A 439 12.71 -13.83 12.47
C ASN A 439 14.24 -13.86 12.61
N LYS A 440 14.73 -14.82 13.38
CA LYS A 440 16.08 -15.35 13.21
C LYS A 440 15.91 -16.61 12.40
N ASN A 441 16.27 -16.62 11.10
CA ASN A 441 16.28 -17.78 10.19
C ASN A 441 15.78 -19.08 10.84
N VAL A 442 14.46 -19.17 11.08
CA VAL A 442 14.01 -20.10 12.12
C VAL A 442 14.11 -21.49 11.51
N GLY A 443 14.82 -22.40 12.18
CA GLY A 443 14.88 -23.81 11.82
C GLY A 443 15.95 -24.21 10.79
N MET A 444 16.54 -23.27 10.04
CA MET A 444 17.65 -23.58 9.13
C MET A 444 18.58 -22.39 8.92
N LYS A 445 19.88 -22.65 8.80
CA LYS A 445 20.92 -21.68 8.47
C LYS A 445 21.90 -22.25 7.46
N PHE A 446 22.62 -21.38 6.78
CA PHE A 446 23.79 -21.78 6.00
C PHE A 446 25.02 -21.87 6.90
N ASN A 447 25.91 -22.81 6.62
CA ASN A 447 27.14 -23.02 7.40
C ASN A 447 28.25 -21.98 7.15
N ASN A 448 27.98 -20.98 6.32
CA ASN A 448 28.84 -19.81 6.12
C ASN A 448 28.01 -18.52 6.17
N GLU A 449 28.36 -17.61 7.09
CA GLU A 449 27.68 -16.33 7.27
C GLU A 449 28.11 -15.29 6.22
N ASP A 450 29.33 -15.40 5.69
CA ASP A 450 29.87 -14.45 4.72
C ASP A 450 29.39 -14.71 3.27
N GLY A 451 28.59 -15.76 3.05
CA GLY A 451 28.10 -16.17 1.73
C GLY A 451 28.99 -17.21 1.05
N TYR A 452 28.81 -17.40 -0.26
CA TYR A 452 29.55 -18.39 -1.04
C TYR A 452 30.07 -17.79 -2.34
N ASP A 453 31.34 -18.05 -2.63
CA ASP A 453 31.96 -17.69 -3.90
C ASP A 453 31.85 -18.85 -4.91
N ILE A 454 31.49 -18.51 -6.14
CA ILE A 454 31.61 -19.39 -7.30
C ILE A 454 32.69 -18.81 -8.21
N ASP A 455 33.89 -19.38 -8.11
CA ASP A 455 35.03 -19.03 -8.95
C ASP A 455 34.92 -19.76 -10.30
N VAL A 456 34.60 -19.02 -11.36
CA VAL A 456 34.54 -19.57 -12.71
C VAL A 456 35.97 -19.66 -13.26
N SER A 457 36.59 -20.83 -13.11
CA SER A 457 37.97 -21.12 -13.55
C SER A 457 38.09 -22.25 -14.59
N SER A 458 36.98 -22.91 -14.93
CA SER A 458 36.93 -24.02 -15.89
C SER A 458 35.55 -24.11 -16.53
N LEU A 459 35.43 -24.77 -17.70
CA LEU A 459 34.14 -25.09 -18.30
C LEU A 459 33.84 -26.59 -18.35
N PRO A 460 32.60 -27.01 -18.02
CA PRO A 460 31.49 -26.16 -17.55
C PRO A 460 31.79 -25.51 -16.18
N ALA A 461 31.18 -24.35 -15.93
CA ALA A 461 31.39 -23.62 -14.68
C ALA A 461 31.00 -24.48 -13.47
N PRO A 462 31.73 -24.39 -12.34
CA PRO A 462 31.38 -25.15 -11.15
C PRO A 462 30.00 -24.74 -10.65
N MET A 463 29.17 -25.74 -10.33
CA MET A 463 27.87 -25.54 -9.69
C MET A 463 28.03 -25.63 -8.17
N LEU A 464 27.26 -24.83 -7.43
CA LEU A 464 27.26 -24.83 -5.97
C LEU A 464 25.98 -25.49 -5.44
N ASP A 465 26.10 -26.64 -4.77
CA ASP A 465 24.97 -27.27 -4.09
C ASP A 465 24.80 -26.63 -2.70
N LEU A 466 23.82 -25.75 -2.57
CA LEU A 466 23.51 -25.05 -1.32
C LEU A 466 22.75 -25.93 -0.32
N TYR A 467 22.10 -27.01 -0.76
CA TYR A 467 21.42 -27.90 0.18
C TYR A 467 22.41 -28.58 1.12
N GLU A 468 23.57 -29.02 0.60
CA GLU A 468 24.66 -29.59 1.39
C GLU A 468 25.32 -28.58 2.34
N LYS A 469 24.91 -27.31 2.29
CA LYS A 469 25.39 -26.22 3.14
C LYS A 469 24.36 -25.78 4.18
N LEU A 470 23.16 -26.36 4.16
CA LEU A 470 22.13 -26.10 5.15
C LEU A 470 22.36 -26.91 6.42
N GLU A 471 22.17 -26.26 7.55
CA GLU A 471 22.22 -26.85 8.89
C GLU A 471 21.01 -26.40 9.69
N ALA A 472 20.59 -27.22 10.67
CA ALA A 472 19.58 -26.83 11.64
C ALA A 472 20.12 -25.69 12.51
N ASP A 473 19.26 -24.73 12.87
CA ASP A 473 19.66 -23.66 13.79
C ASP A 473 19.73 -24.22 15.22
N PRO A 474 20.92 -24.27 15.87
CA PRO A 474 21.07 -24.84 17.20
C PRO A 474 20.30 -24.08 18.30
N GLU A 475 19.83 -22.85 18.04
CA GLU A 475 18.96 -22.12 18.97
C GLU A 475 17.50 -22.63 18.95
N VAL A 476 17.12 -23.48 17.99
CA VAL A 476 15.78 -24.06 17.85
C VAL A 476 15.81 -25.52 18.30
N GLU A 477 15.24 -25.78 19.49
CA GLU A 477 15.16 -27.12 20.08
C GLU A 477 14.37 -28.09 19.17
N ASN A 478 14.93 -29.27 18.92
CA ASN A 478 14.39 -30.30 18.01
C ASN A 478 14.24 -29.90 16.53
N SER A 479 14.99 -28.89 16.04
CA SER A 479 15.02 -28.57 14.61
C SER A 479 15.82 -29.60 13.80
N GLU A 480 15.32 -29.94 12.60
CA GLU A 480 16.00 -30.76 11.60
C GLU A 480 15.96 -30.04 10.24
N VAL A 481 16.95 -30.27 9.38
CA VAL A 481 16.94 -29.75 8.01
C VAL A 481 15.84 -30.46 7.21
N PRO A 482 14.87 -29.72 6.61
CA PRO A 482 13.84 -30.34 5.80
C PRO A 482 14.40 -31.11 4.59
N LYS A 483 13.61 -32.04 4.07
CA LYS A 483 14.00 -32.79 2.87
C LYS A 483 14.01 -31.88 1.66
N ARG A 484 14.85 -32.19 0.66
CA ARG A 484 15.00 -31.39 -0.57
C ARG A 484 13.66 -31.09 -1.23
N GLU A 485 12.76 -32.06 -1.28
CA GLU A 485 11.43 -31.94 -1.89
C GLU A 485 10.47 -30.96 -1.19
N ASP A 486 10.73 -30.62 0.07
CA ASP A 486 9.90 -29.70 0.88
C ASP A 486 10.43 -28.25 0.82
N LEU A 487 11.56 -28.03 0.14
CA LEU A 487 12.21 -26.73 0.04
C LEU A 487 11.79 -25.98 -1.23
N THR A 488 11.57 -24.68 -1.09
CA THR A 488 11.36 -23.75 -2.20
C THR A 488 12.53 -22.78 -2.27
N TRP A 489 13.21 -22.76 -3.40
CA TRP A 489 14.39 -21.92 -3.64
C TRP A 489 14.07 -20.75 -4.57
N SER A 490 14.70 -19.60 -4.33
CA SER A 490 14.62 -18.44 -5.22
C SER A 490 15.93 -17.65 -5.25
N SER A 491 16.21 -17.01 -6.38
CA SER A 491 17.32 -16.07 -6.56
C SER A 491 16.76 -14.66 -6.77
N GLU A 492 17.33 -13.67 -6.10
CA GLU A 492 16.95 -12.26 -6.27
C GLU A 492 17.32 -11.74 -7.68
N ASP A 493 18.45 -12.16 -8.22
CA ASP A 493 18.93 -11.82 -9.57
C ASP A 493 19.37 -13.09 -10.33
N GLU A 494 18.39 -13.70 -11.01
CA GLU A 494 18.61 -14.85 -11.88
C GLU A 494 19.51 -14.58 -13.09
N SER A 495 19.84 -13.32 -13.39
CA SER A 495 20.80 -13.00 -14.46
C SER A 495 22.24 -13.24 -14.03
N VAL A 496 22.51 -13.17 -12.72
CA VAL A 496 23.79 -13.48 -12.08
C VAL A 496 23.91 -14.98 -11.79
N ALA A 497 22.95 -15.56 -11.07
CA ALA A 497 22.94 -16.99 -10.76
C ALA A 497 21.51 -17.50 -10.53
N LYS A 498 21.22 -18.72 -10.99
CA LYS A 498 19.93 -19.39 -10.73
C LYS A 498 20.12 -20.57 -9.81
N VAL A 499 19.18 -20.75 -8.90
CA VAL A 499 19.06 -21.94 -8.07
C VAL A 499 17.91 -22.81 -8.59
N ASN A 500 18.14 -24.11 -8.75
CA ASN A 500 17.08 -25.05 -9.14
C ASN A 500 16.29 -25.56 -7.92
N SER A 501 15.26 -26.38 -8.15
CA SER A 501 14.45 -26.96 -7.08
C SER A 501 15.22 -27.89 -6.14
N GLU A 502 16.40 -28.35 -6.52
CA GLU A 502 17.25 -29.22 -5.71
C GLU A 502 18.24 -28.41 -4.85
N GLY A 503 18.27 -27.08 -4.96
CA GLY A 503 19.23 -26.23 -4.25
C GLY A 503 20.58 -26.06 -4.96
N VAL A 504 20.69 -26.49 -6.22
CA VAL A 504 21.91 -26.37 -7.01
C VAL A 504 21.93 -25.02 -7.74
N VAL A 505 22.96 -24.23 -7.46
CA VAL A 505 23.18 -22.91 -8.04
C VAL A 505 24.05 -23.01 -9.29
N THR A 506 23.57 -22.42 -10.38
CA THR A 506 24.25 -22.29 -11.67
C THR A 506 24.58 -20.82 -11.93
N PRO A 507 25.87 -20.46 -12.08
CA PRO A 507 26.27 -19.09 -12.40
C PRO A 507 26.02 -18.74 -13.88
N PHE A 508 25.59 -17.50 -14.14
CA PHE A 508 25.30 -16.96 -15.48
C PHE A 508 26.08 -15.69 -15.80
N SER A 509 26.38 -14.83 -14.83
CA SER A 509 27.23 -13.65 -15.03
C SER A 509 27.96 -13.27 -13.76
N LEU A 510 28.95 -12.40 -13.88
CA LEU A 510 29.63 -11.80 -12.73
C LEU A 510 28.68 -10.91 -11.94
N GLY A 511 28.84 -10.93 -10.62
CA GLY A 511 28.02 -10.15 -9.70
C GLY A 511 27.71 -10.90 -8.42
N GLU A 512 26.87 -10.30 -7.59
CA GLU A 512 26.41 -10.84 -6.33
C GLU A 512 24.89 -10.95 -6.38
N THR A 513 24.33 -12.03 -5.85
CA THR A 513 22.87 -12.21 -5.73
C THR A 513 22.51 -12.91 -4.44
N GLN A 514 21.35 -12.58 -3.87
CA GLN A 514 20.82 -13.28 -2.71
C GLN A 514 20.05 -14.52 -3.14
N ILE A 515 20.39 -15.66 -2.54
CA ILE A 515 19.63 -16.89 -2.64
C ILE A 515 18.83 -17.11 -1.36
N THR A 516 17.55 -17.39 -1.52
CA THR A 516 16.61 -17.66 -0.42
C THR A 516 16.07 -19.08 -0.54
N VAL A 517 15.97 -19.77 0.59
CA VAL A 517 15.27 -21.04 0.72
C VAL A 517 14.17 -20.94 1.76
N LYS A 518 13.00 -21.52 1.48
CA LYS A 518 11.83 -21.54 2.35
C LYS A 518 11.29 -22.96 2.54
N ALA A 519 10.71 -23.24 3.70
CA ALA A 519 9.96 -24.45 3.99
C ALA A 519 8.87 -24.20 5.04
N THR A 520 8.16 -25.25 5.43
CA THR A 520 7.21 -25.24 6.56
C THR A 520 7.62 -26.29 7.59
N ASP A 521 7.67 -25.93 8.88
CA ASP A 521 7.97 -26.88 9.95
C ASP A 521 6.79 -27.84 10.26
N SER A 522 7.01 -28.79 11.18
CA SER A 522 5.98 -29.75 11.59
C SER A 522 4.74 -29.13 12.26
N GLU A 523 4.82 -27.86 12.68
CA GLU A 523 3.74 -27.12 13.33
C GLU A 523 2.98 -26.20 12.35
N GLY A 524 3.44 -26.10 11.10
CA GLY A 524 2.84 -25.26 10.07
C GLY A 524 3.41 -23.84 9.99
N ASN A 525 4.55 -23.55 10.61
CA ASN A 525 5.20 -22.25 10.55
C ASN A 525 6.13 -22.14 9.32
N GLU A 526 6.20 -20.96 8.70
CA GLU A 526 7.18 -20.68 7.64
C GLU A 526 8.60 -20.59 8.25
N ILE A 527 9.54 -21.32 7.66
CA ILE A 527 10.97 -21.32 8.00
C ILE A 527 11.78 -20.90 6.76
N GLN A 528 12.86 -20.14 6.96
CA GLN A 528 13.64 -19.52 5.88
C GLN A 528 15.13 -19.38 6.23
N ALA A 529 15.99 -19.54 5.23
CA ALA A 529 17.39 -19.10 5.26
C ALA A 529 17.75 -18.29 4.01
N ASP A 530 18.68 -17.35 4.17
CA ASP A 530 19.20 -16.50 3.10
C ASP A 530 20.73 -16.58 3.07
N THR A 531 21.34 -16.57 1.89
CA THR A 531 22.79 -16.44 1.72
C THR A 531 23.12 -15.62 0.48
N THR A 532 24.26 -14.94 0.51
CA THR A 532 24.81 -14.24 -0.66
C THR A 532 25.63 -15.21 -1.48
N VAL A 533 25.37 -15.27 -2.79
CA VAL A 533 26.25 -15.96 -3.75
C VAL A 533 26.94 -14.92 -4.61
N LYS A 534 28.27 -14.97 -4.61
CA LYS A 534 29.13 -14.11 -5.41
C LYS A 534 29.76 -14.92 -6.53
N VAL A 535 29.57 -14.47 -7.77
CA VAL A 535 30.13 -15.12 -8.96
C VAL A 535 31.35 -14.33 -9.42
N ASN A 536 32.51 -14.96 -9.31
CA ASN A 536 33.80 -14.39 -9.68
C ASN A 536 34.33 -15.03 -10.98
N LEU A 537 35.21 -14.32 -11.68
CA LEU A 537 35.91 -14.86 -12.85
C LEU A 537 37.38 -15.06 -12.54
N VAL A 538 37.86 -16.28 -12.74
CA VAL A 538 39.29 -16.59 -12.66
C VAL A 538 39.81 -16.81 -14.08
N VAL A 539 40.56 -15.84 -14.60
CA VAL A 539 41.18 -15.93 -15.93
C VAL A 539 42.65 -16.32 -15.82
N GLU A 540 43.16 -17.05 -16.79
CA GLU A 540 44.59 -17.30 -16.96
C GLU A 540 45.24 -16.25 -17.87
N LYS A 541 44.51 -15.83 -18.91
CA LYS A 541 45.05 -14.98 -19.99
C LYS A 541 43.95 -14.22 -20.71
N ILE A 542 44.24 -12.99 -21.12
CA ILE A 542 43.40 -12.21 -22.04
C ILE A 542 44.22 -11.87 -23.28
N GLU A 543 43.65 -12.13 -24.46
CA GLU A 543 44.29 -11.88 -25.75
C GLU A 543 43.32 -11.28 -26.77
N LEU A 544 43.87 -10.64 -27.79
CA LEU A 544 43.15 -10.33 -29.02
C LEU A 544 43.50 -11.40 -30.06
N LYS A 545 42.53 -11.85 -30.86
CA LYS A 545 42.72 -12.91 -31.87
C LYS A 545 43.86 -12.63 -32.86
N LYS A 546 44.19 -11.35 -33.07
CA LYS A 546 45.25 -10.86 -33.95
C LYS A 546 46.06 -9.77 -33.24
N ASN A 547 47.33 -9.66 -33.62
CA ASN A 547 48.21 -8.59 -33.15
C ASN A 547 47.98 -7.28 -33.92
N ASN A 548 47.39 -7.35 -35.12
CA ASN A 548 47.20 -6.21 -36.01
C ASN A 548 45.77 -6.24 -36.59
N TYR A 549 45.12 -5.07 -36.66
CA TYR A 549 43.78 -4.92 -37.25
C TYR A 549 43.74 -3.77 -38.25
N LEU A 550 42.83 -3.88 -39.22
CA LEU A 550 42.43 -2.77 -40.08
C LEU A 550 41.06 -2.26 -39.61
N TYR A 551 40.95 -0.97 -39.33
CA TYR A 551 39.70 -0.38 -38.87
C TYR A 551 38.64 -0.48 -39.97
N THR A 552 37.48 -1.02 -39.61
CA THR A 552 36.25 -0.93 -40.39
C THR A 552 35.15 -0.35 -39.48
N GLU A 553 34.13 0.29 -40.06
CA GLU A 553 33.07 0.98 -39.28
C GLU A 553 32.23 0.04 -38.39
N LYS A 554 32.49 -1.27 -38.34
CA LYS A 554 31.64 -2.29 -37.71
C LYS A 554 32.31 -3.18 -36.65
N ILE A 555 33.57 -2.94 -36.27
CA ILE A 555 34.28 -3.87 -35.38
C ILE A 555 33.87 -3.66 -33.91
N ASP A 556 33.35 -4.73 -33.28
CA ASP A 556 33.13 -4.81 -31.83
C ASP A 556 34.20 -5.71 -31.21
N MET A 557 35.28 -5.11 -30.71
CA MET A 557 36.46 -5.85 -30.24
C MET A 557 36.12 -6.80 -29.09
N PHE A 558 35.15 -6.43 -28.24
CA PHE A 558 34.72 -7.26 -27.11
C PHE A 558 34.00 -8.53 -27.55
N LYS A 559 33.16 -8.45 -28.59
CA LYS A 559 32.39 -9.60 -29.09
C LYS A 559 33.16 -10.46 -30.09
N GLU A 560 33.94 -9.82 -30.95
CA GLU A 560 34.46 -10.46 -32.16
C GLU A 560 35.91 -10.89 -32.03
N GLU A 561 36.71 -10.18 -31.23
CA GLU A 561 38.16 -10.27 -31.27
C GLU A 561 38.84 -10.54 -29.93
N LEU A 562 38.14 -10.35 -28.81
CA LEU A 562 38.63 -10.68 -27.47
C LEU A 562 38.56 -12.18 -27.22
N VAL A 563 39.65 -12.73 -26.69
CA VAL A 563 39.77 -14.12 -26.22
C VAL A 563 40.14 -14.09 -24.74
N ILE A 564 39.37 -14.81 -23.93
CA ILE A 564 39.62 -15.00 -22.50
C ILE A 564 39.89 -16.49 -22.30
N THR A 565 40.91 -16.82 -21.52
CA THR A 565 41.25 -18.22 -21.16
C THR A 565 40.93 -18.43 -19.69
N PRO A 566 40.14 -19.45 -19.30
CA PRO A 566 39.45 -20.40 -20.18
C PRO A 566 38.38 -19.70 -21.05
N GLU A 567 38.09 -20.26 -22.24
CA GLU A 567 36.98 -19.77 -23.06
C GLU A 567 35.69 -19.84 -22.24
N LEU A 568 34.85 -18.80 -22.31
CA LEU A 568 33.60 -18.73 -21.53
C LEU A 568 32.47 -19.44 -22.28
N SER A 569 31.61 -20.14 -21.54
CA SER A 569 30.49 -20.86 -22.15
C SER A 569 29.52 -19.85 -22.75
N ILE A 570 28.83 -20.20 -23.82
CA ILE A 570 27.83 -19.30 -24.44
C ILE A 570 26.73 -18.88 -23.43
N SER A 571 26.49 -19.71 -22.41
CA SER A 571 25.57 -19.43 -21.29
C SER A 571 26.12 -18.42 -20.28
N PHE A 572 27.44 -18.31 -20.11
CA PHE A 572 28.07 -17.40 -19.15
C PHE A 572 28.39 -16.05 -19.80
N LYS A 573 27.73 -14.99 -19.35
CA LYS A 573 27.84 -13.65 -19.91
C LYS A 573 28.85 -12.82 -19.12
N LEU A 574 29.86 -12.33 -19.82
CA LEU A 574 30.75 -11.32 -19.28
C LEU A 574 30.14 -9.92 -19.46
N PRO A 575 29.94 -9.13 -18.39
CA PRO A 575 29.53 -7.74 -18.51
C PRO A 575 30.60 -6.92 -19.25
N ARG A 576 30.21 -5.88 -20.01
CA ARG A 576 31.15 -5.15 -20.87
C ARG A 576 32.18 -4.36 -20.05
N GLU A 577 31.76 -3.89 -18.89
CA GLU A 577 32.53 -3.17 -17.88
C GLU A 577 33.57 -4.04 -17.16
N ALA A 578 33.50 -5.37 -17.30
CA ALA A 578 34.56 -6.26 -16.83
C ALA A 578 35.86 -6.06 -17.62
N ILE A 579 35.79 -5.48 -18.83
CA ILE A 579 36.96 -5.20 -19.66
C ILE A 579 37.12 -3.70 -19.86
N LEU A 580 38.23 -3.16 -19.36
CA LEU A 580 38.65 -1.80 -19.60
C LEU A 580 39.33 -1.70 -20.97
N TRP A 581 38.86 -0.75 -21.79
CA TRP A 581 39.41 -0.45 -23.11
C TRP A 581 40.10 0.91 -23.11
N GLY A 582 41.29 1.00 -23.69
CA GLY A 582 42.01 2.28 -23.78
C GLY A 582 43.33 2.21 -24.52
N ILE A 583 44.06 3.33 -24.50
CA ILE A 583 45.23 3.56 -25.37
C ILE A 583 46.51 3.83 -24.59
N ASN A 584 46.47 4.18 -23.29
CA ASN A 584 47.65 4.36 -22.45
C ASN A 584 47.55 3.61 -21.11
N VAL A 585 48.60 2.84 -20.80
CA VAL A 585 48.82 2.20 -19.49
C VAL A 585 50.16 2.72 -18.97
N THR A 586 50.16 3.57 -17.95
CA THR A 586 51.37 3.88 -17.16
C THR A 586 51.29 3.13 -15.83
N GLU A 587 52.41 2.54 -15.41
CA GLU A 587 52.52 1.63 -14.25
C GLU A 587 52.28 2.28 -12.87
N ASP A 588 52.15 3.61 -12.80
CA ASP A 588 51.95 4.32 -11.55
C ASP A 588 50.46 4.49 -11.24
N LYS A 589 50.09 4.20 -9.99
CA LYS A 589 48.72 4.01 -9.43
C LYS A 589 47.78 5.23 -9.47
N LYS A 590 47.75 6.01 -10.55
CA LYS A 590 46.75 7.02 -10.88
C LYS A 590 46.32 6.81 -12.34
N VAL A 591 45.44 5.84 -12.55
CA VAL A 591 45.02 5.42 -13.89
C VAL A 591 43.90 6.32 -14.40
N GLU A 592 44.22 7.31 -15.23
CA GLU A 592 43.25 7.85 -16.20
C GLU A 592 43.33 7.01 -17.47
N TRP A 593 42.51 5.97 -17.59
CA TRP A 593 42.32 5.32 -18.88
C TRP A 593 41.71 6.34 -19.84
N ARG A 594 42.49 6.76 -20.84
CA ARG A 594 41.92 7.50 -21.96
C ARG A 594 41.11 6.52 -22.80
N ILE A 595 39.80 6.57 -22.63
CA ILE A 595 38.80 5.92 -23.50
C ILE A 595 38.90 6.51 -24.93
N THR A 596 39.51 7.69 -25.06
CA THR A 596 39.63 8.46 -26.30
C THR A 596 41.09 8.55 -26.74
N GLY A 597 41.37 8.08 -27.95
CA GLY A 597 42.64 8.22 -28.65
C GLY A 597 42.76 9.47 -29.49
N ASN A 598 43.75 9.47 -30.40
CA ASN A 598 43.87 10.50 -31.43
C ASN A 598 43.05 10.15 -32.68
N LEU A 599 42.90 8.86 -33.04
CA LEU A 599 42.21 8.42 -34.25
C LEU A 599 40.82 7.82 -33.94
N PHE A 600 40.68 7.10 -32.83
CA PHE A 600 39.41 6.50 -32.41
C PHE A 600 39.16 6.64 -30.90
N ARG A 601 37.90 6.51 -30.49
CA ARG A 601 37.49 6.36 -29.10
C ARG A 601 36.81 5.01 -28.91
N PHE A 602 36.85 4.49 -27.70
CA PHE A 602 36.13 3.30 -27.32
C PHE A 602 34.75 3.64 -26.77
N ASP A 603 33.79 2.78 -27.05
CA ASP A 603 32.48 2.75 -26.42
C ASP A 603 32.18 1.30 -26.05
N ASN A 604 32.55 0.92 -24.83
CA ASN A 604 32.35 -0.43 -24.28
C ASN A 604 32.79 -1.55 -25.25
N GLY A 605 34.02 -1.45 -25.78
CA GLY A 605 34.61 -2.40 -26.74
C GLY A 605 34.32 -2.13 -28.23
N LYS A 606 33.42 -1.19 -28.55
CA LYS A 606 33.25 -0.70 -29.93
C LYS A 606 34.22 0.42 -30.24
N ILE A 607 34.82 0.38 -31.42
CA ILE A 607 35.74 1.42 -31.88
C ILE A 607 34.97 2.45 -32.72
N ILE A 608 35.06 3.72 -32.34
CA ILE A 608 34.41 4.84 -33.05
C ILE A 608 35.50 5.79 -33.55
N LYS A 609 35.64 5.89 -34.87
CA LYS A 609 36.55 6.86 -35.51
C LYS A 609 36.15 8.30 -35.15
N GLN A 610 37.10 9.11 -34.70
CA GLN A 610 36.84 10.48 -34.25
C GLN A 610 36.80 11.50 -35.38
N ASP A 611 37.75 11.41 -36.32
CA ASP A 611 37.79 12.26 -37.52
C ASP A 611 37.91 11.39 -38.77
N LYS A 612 36.88 11.40 -39.62
CA LYS A 612 36.84 10.58 -40.85
C LYS A 612 37.97 10.92 -41.83
N SER A 613 38.54 12.12 -41.77
CA SER A 613 39.62 12.56 -42.66
C SER A 613 41.00 12.03 -42.27
N GLN A 614 41.23 11.78 -40.97
CA GLN A 614 42.54 11.34 -40.47
C GLN A 614 42.75 9.83 -40.64
N GLY A 615 44.01 9.46 -40.87
CA GLY A 615 44.48 8.07 -40.93
C GLY A 615 45.83 7.95 -40.22
N GLY A 616 46.17 6.74 -39.79
CA GLY A 616 47.38 6.48 -39.00
C GLY A 616 47.33 5.12 -38.31
N PHE A 617 48.20 4.95 -37.32
CA PHE A 617 48.28 3.75 -36.48
C PHE A 617 48.09 4.12 -35.01
N GLU A 618 47.31 3.33 -34.29
CA GLU A 618 47.07 3.52 -32.86
C GLU A 618 46.82 2.16 -32.19
N PHE A 619 47.26 1.98 -30.94
CA PHE A 619 47.11 0.71 -30.23
C PHE A 619 45.69 0.56 -29.66
N VAL A 620 45.16 -0.65 -29.73
CA VAL A 620 43.97 -1.11 -29.01
C VAL A 620 44.42 -1.96 -27.85
N ARG A 621 44.09 -1.56 -26.62
CA ARG A 621 44.42 -2.31 -25.40
C ARG A 621 43.15 -2.69 -24.66
N ALA A 622 43.13 -3.91 -24.14
CA ALA A 622 42.08 -4.45 -23.28
C ALA A 622 42.72 -5.00 -21.99
N GLN A 623 42.09 -4.76 -20.85
CA GLN A 623 42.50 -5.29 -19.55
C GLN A 623 41.27 -5.66 -18.71
N LEU A 624 41.35 -6.72 -17.90
CA LEU A 624 40.31 -6.99 -16.90
C LEU A 624 40.24 -5.83 -15.89
N ASN A 625 39.03 -5.37 -15.59
CA ASN A 625 38.82 -4.33 -14.60
C ASN A 625 39.26 -4.84 -13.20
N PRO A 626 40.12 -4.12 -12.45
CA PRO A 626 40.59 -4.52 -11.13
C PRO A 626 39.49 -4.78 -10.09
N ASP A 627 38.30 -4.19 -10.26
CA ASP A 627 37.13 -4.46 -9.41
C ASP A 627 36.64 -5.91 -9.53
N TYR A 628 37.12 -6.64 -10.55
CA TYR A 628 36.92 -8.06 -10.77
C TYR A 628 38.27 -8.75 -10.50
N GLU A 629 38.60 -8.92 -9.21
CA GLU A 629 39.92 -9.37 -8.77
C GLU A 629 40.31 -10.76 -9.30
N PHE A 630 41.61 -10.94 -9.58
CA PHE A 630 42.21 -12.26 -9.72
C PHE A 630 42.36 -12.89 -8.33
N TYR A 631 41.51 -13.86 -7.98
CA TYR A 631 41.83 -14.73 -6.86
C TYR A 631 42.94 -15.71 -7.30
N LYS A 632 44.15 -15.53 -6.73
CA LYS A 632 45.39 -16.28 -6.96
C LYS A 632 46.13 -15.97 -8.27
N ASN A 633 46.96 -14.92 -8.19
CA ASN A 633 48.23 -14.72 -8.90
C ASN A 633 48.33 -15.34 -10.31
N PRO A 634 47.88 -14.62 -11.35
CA PRO A 634 47.92 -15.13 -12.71
C PRO A 634 49.36 -15.32 -13.16
N SER A 635 49.70 -16.54 -13.55
CA SER A 635 50.94 -16.84 -14.28
C SER A 635 50.95 -16.30 -15.73
N GLY A 636 49.96 -15.50 -16.13
CA GLY A 636 49.75 -15.02 -17.50
C GLY A 636 49.44 -13.52 -17.65
N ASN A 637 49.51 -13.03 -18.90
CA ASN A 637 49.21 -11.64 -19.26
C ASN A 637 47.71 -11.32 -19.09
N ASN A 638 47.38 -10.40 -18.18
CA ASN A 638 46.02 -9.88 -17.96
C ASN A 638 45.66 -8.69 -18.87
N LYS A 639 46.52 -8.39 -19.85
CA LYS A 639 46.39 -7.31 -20.82
C LYS A 639 46.54 -7.88 -22.22
N ALA A 640 45.68 -7.45 -23.13
CA ALA A 640 45.81 -7.71 -24.55
C ALA A 640 46.09 -6.39 -25.27
N GLU A 641 46.97 -6.43 -26.27
CA GLU A 641 47.33 -5.27 -27.10
C GLU A 641 47.38 -5.69 -28.57
N ALA A 642 46.87 -4.82 -29.44
CA ALA A 642 47.01 -4.95 -30.88
C ALA A 642 47.19 -3.59 -31.54
N LEU A 643 47.92 -3.53 -32.65
CA LEU A 643 48.08 -2.33 -33.46
C LEU A 643 46.91 -2.19 -34.45
N MET A 644 46.20 -1.05 -34.42
CA MET A 644 45.10 -0.75 -35.34
C MET A 644 45.54 0.26 -36.40
N LYS A 645 45.40 -0.10 -37.68
CA LYS A 645 45.56 0.81 -38.81
C LYS A 645 44.21 1.45 -39.18
N VAL A 646 44.18 2.78 -39.28
CA VAL A 646 43.01 3.55 -39.71
C VAL A 646 43.32 4.27 -41.02
N ASN A 647 42.51 4.05 -42.06
CA ASN A 647 42.66 4.77 -43.33
C ASN A 647 41.95 6.13 -43.29
N GLY A 648 42.58 7.20 -43.79
CA GLY A 648 41.98 8.54 -43.97
C GLY A 648 41.26 8.69 -45.32
N ASN A 649 40.40 9.71 -45.44
CA ASN A 649 39.62 9.99 -46.67
C ASN A 649 40.38 10.83 -47.73
N GLY A 650 41.69 11.03 -47.58
CA GLY A 650 42.55 11.61 -48.62
C GLY A 650 42.87 10.56 -49.69
N GLY A 651 42.61 10.89 -50.96
CA GLY A 651 42.62 9.97 -52.09
C GLY A 651 43.96 9.27 -52.41
N GLU A 652 43.78 8.19 -53.17
CA GLU A 652 44.75 7.41 -53.94
C GLU A 652 45.79 6.54 -53.20
N LYS A 653 45.64 5.23 -53.49
CA LYS A 653 46.66 4.18 -53.57
C LYS A 653 48.06 4.55 -53.04
N TYR A 654 48.32 4.14 -51.80
CA TYR A 654 49.61 3.52 -51.50
C TYR A 654 49.35 2.06 -51.14
N GLN A 655 49.53 1.19 -52.13
CA GLN A 655 49.85 -0.21 -51.88
C GLN A 655 51.18 -0.24 -51.11
N LEU A 656 51.12 -0.62 -49.83
CA LEU A 656 52.30 -1.10 -49.15
C LEU A 656 52.37 -2.60 -49.40
N LYS A 657 53.43 -2.99 -50.12
CA LYS A 657 53.93 -4.37 -50.18
C LYS A 657 54.03 -4.93 -48.77
N GLU A 658 53.67 -6.20 -48.64
CA GLU A 658 54.10 -7.05 -47.53
C GLU A 658 55.57 -6.78 -47.23
N GLN A 659 55.87 -6.33 -46.02
CA GLN A 659 57.05 -6.70 -45.24
C GLN A 659 56.93 -6.12 -43.82
N TRP A 660 56.60 -7.04 -42.91
CA TRP A 660 56.73 -7.07 -41.44
C TRP A 660 55.99 -6.04 -40.60
#